data_AF-A0A137QBH9-F1
#
_entry.id   AF-A0A137QBH9-F1
#
_cell.length_a   1.000
_cell.length_b   1.000
_cell.length_c   1.000
_cell.angle_alpha   90.00
_cell.angle_beta   90.00
_cell.angle_gamma   90.00
#
_symmetry.space_group_name_H-M   'P 1'
#
loop_
_entity.id
_entity.type
_entity.pdbx_description
1 polymer ?
#
loop_
_entity_poly.entity_id
_entity_poly.type
_entity_poly.pdbx_seq_one_letter_code
_entity_poly.pdbx_strand_id
1 'polypeptide(L)'
;MSTKSKSVFKGKGFFKNAKRLLFWRPLMVDSTGNTVVGDNNAINIGESKSIERLAEHSIPGVEHDSSERDPPPSCHPGTRLDICEQVQSWFRDPKRKEKLLWVHGPAGVGKSAIMQTLAQEEVNSSTSILGATVFFSKLRQRNNPKKLFNTVAYQLATRYESYRRYVTDILIKDPKVVEKSMQEQFRRFIVVPFAEQRILQGSHSPVLIILDGLDEVEDEEAQRSLVSLIGHFVLQYPGTPLIWAITSRPEPHIVNAFSHPEIRSSYWTIEVVIDSDKGRADVEKFLRDRFEEVRSRYGSMLRSNTPWPSEVDFLKVASASSGHFVFAELVSRFIIDETYGNPVSQLKVVIAAIEASPSAILRSNPLASLDNLYERIFSTISSDIQPITLRLLALSFAAINFNKFWFVCNCLELSQADAYGALRKLHSVLRIPPPEEVNDDTHLEPFHKSFSDYILSPTRSGQYHISDPLKSTLVGASSRIKVSWAYKDDVAKLQADLFYWSLFAVVKYIDDAMNCEDDAVHTNDRLATFFRDIDYADLSNLKMEYTVGRLFGHKIRAGIFPVLEDWGLAQSITISSIQLNCIRADRAADVRGLPAKHEPTAIPRFFTNYGDPWGKVPFSQYFKWQGRLEEHLQAIAELELPARVYLIGKGSKSVVGIYHNIDAKRWWCYIIPYDQP
;
A
#
# COMPACT_ATOMS: atom_id res chain seq x y z
N MET A 1 9.52 -38.93 12.35
CA MET A 1 9.61 -39.90 11.23
C MET A 1 8.27 -39.94 10.50
N SER A 2 8.32 -39.68 9.19
CA SER A 2 7.20 -39.57 8.27
C SER A 2 6.30 -40.82 8.28
N THR A 3 5.03 -40.71 8.65
CA THR A 3 4.00 -41.71 8.34
C THR A 3 3.50 -41.47 6.92
N LYS A 4 4.21 -42.05 5.94
CA LYS A 4 3.66 -42.30 4.59
C LYS A 4 2.51 -43.30 4.74
N SER A 5 1.27 -42.84 4.70
CA SER A 5 0.15 -43.72 4.42
C SER A 5 0.21 -44.15 2.96
N LYS A 6 0.80 -45.33 2.71
CA LYS A 6 0.57 -46.10 1.48
C LYS A 6 -0.63 -47.00 1.77
N SER A 7 -1.80 -46.67 1.23
CA SER A 7 -2.87 -47.67 1.13
C SER A 7 -2.50 -48.66 0.03
N VAL A 8 -2.11 -49.87 0.42
CA VAL A 8 -1.99 -51.01 -0.49
C VAL A 8 -3.30 -51.78 -0.43
N PHE A 9 -4.11 -51.69 -1.47
CA PHE A 9 -5.29 -52.55 -1.63
C PHE A 9 -4.81 -54.00 -1.85
N LYS A 10 -4.94 -54.85 -0.83
CA LYS A 10 -4.79 -56.30 -0.94
C LYS A 10 -6.16 -56.94 -1.17
N GLY A 11 -6.63 -56.92 -2.41
CA GLY A 11 -7.80 -57.67 -2.87
C GLY A 11 -7.52 -58.34 -4.21
N LYS A 12 -7.98 -59.59 -4.39
CA LYS A 12 -7.97 -60.28 -5.69
C LYS A 12 -9.08 -59.68 -6.57
N GLY A 13 -8.87 -58.47 -7.09
CA GLY A 13 -9.83 -57.75 -7.92
C GLY A 13 -9.16 -56.95 -9.04
N PHE A 14 -10.00 -56.38 -9.91
CA PHE A 14 -9.74 -55.81 -11.25
C PHE A 14 -8.51 -54.88 -11.41
N PHE A 15 -7.92 -54.36 -10.33
CA PHE A 15 -6.81 -53.38 -10.35
C PHE A 15 -5.51 -53.89 -9.72
N LYS A 16 -5.24 -55.19 -9.78
CA LYS A 16 -4.01 -55.76 -9.20
C LYS A 16 -2.78 -55.16 -9.92
N ASN A 17 -1.94 -54.43 -9.17
CA ASN A 17 -0.71 -53.72 -9.58
C ASN A 17 -0.84 -52.31 -10.19
N ALA A 18 -2.02 -51.70 -10.22
CA ALA A 18 -2.14 -50.30 -10.64
C ALA A 18 -1.55 -49.34 -9.58
N LYS A 19 -0.80 -48.32 -10.02
CA LYS A 19 -0.29 -47.21 -9.19
C LYS A 19 -0.73 -45.89 -9.82
N ARG A 20 -1.18 -44.94 -9.00
CA ARG A 20 -1.69 -43.58 -9.39
C ARG A 20 -3.02 -43.58 -10.17
N LEU A 21 -4.03 -44.30 -9.67
CA LEU A 21 -5.40 -44.15 -10.18
C LEU A 21 -6.06 -42.91 -9.56
N LEU A 22 -6.68 -42.08 -10.40
CA LEU A 22 -7.55 -40.97 -10.04
C LEU A 22 -8.98 -41.36 -10.45
N PHE A 23 -9.88 -41.48 -9.48
CA PHE A 23 -11.29 -41.73 -9.75
C PHE A 23 -12.08 -40.43 -9.57
N TRP A 24 -12.88 -40.09 -10.58
CA TRP A 24 -13.75 -38.91 -10.58
C TRP A 24 -15.19 -39.37 -10.40
N ARG A 25 -15.76 -39.14 -9.20
CA ARG A 25 -17.11 -39.58 -8.80
C ARG A 25 -17.44 -41.07 -9.13
N PRO A 26 -16.65 -42.06 -8.69
CA PRO A 26 -17.00 -43.44 -8.96
C PRO A 26 -18.20 -43.84 -8.08
N LEU A 27 -19.28 -44.33 -8.70
CA LEU A 27 -20.29 -45.09 -7.97
C LEU A 27 -19.84 -46.56 -8.01
N MET A 28 -19.18 -47.02 -6.95
CA MET A 28 -18.72 -48.40 -6.85
C MET A 28 -19.65 -49.15 -5.89
N VAL A 29 -20.34 -50.15 -6.44
CA VAL A 29 -21.20 -51.07 -5.69
C VAL A 29 -20.45 -52.40 -5.62
N ASP A 30 -20.16 -52.88 -4.42
CA ASP A 30 -19.59 -54.22 -4.29
C ASP A 30 -20.65 -55.30 -4.58
N SER A 31 -20.23 -56.56 -4.69
CA SER A 31 -21.13 -57.70 -4.95
C SER A 31 -22.11 -57.99 -3.80
N THR A 32 -22.12 -57.19 -2.72
CA THR A 32 -23.07 -57.25 -1.61
C THR A 32 -24.05 -56.06 -1.58
N GLY A 33 -23.96 -55.13 -2.54
CA GLY A 33 -24.92 -54.03 -2.69
C GLY A 33 -24.60 -52.77 -1.89
N ASN A 34 -23.43 -52.69 -1.23
CA ASN A 34 -23.05 -51.51 -0.44
C ASN A 34 -22.33 -50.46 -1.29
N THR A 35 -22.77 -49.20 -1.18
CA THR A 35 -22.17 -48.04 -1.86
C THR A 35 -21.08 -47.45 -0.97
N VAL A 36 -19.82 -47.47 -1.41
CA VAL A 36 -18.72 -46.79 -0.69
C VAL A 36 -18.50 -45.41 -1.32
N VAL A 37 -18.88 -44.36 -0.58
CA VAL A 37 -18.62 -42.96 -0.95
C VAL A 37 -17.22 -42.58 -0.46
N GLY A 38 -16.35 -42.11 -1.35
CA GLY A 38 -15.00 -41.65 -1.00
C GLY A 38 -15.02 -40.36 -0.16
N ASP A 39 -14.07 -40.22 0.76
CA ASP A 39 -13.96 -39.11 1.73
C ASP A 39 -13.94 -37.71 1.10
N ASN A 40 -15.03 -36.96 1.26
CA ASN A 40 -15.16 -35.54 0.86
C ASN A 40 -14.26 -34.59 1.69
N ASN A 41 -13.69 -35.04 2.81
CA ASN A 41 -12.96 -34.17 3.74
C ASN A 41 -11.60 -33.68 3.21
N ALA A 42 -10.88 -34.47 2.42
CA ALA A 42 -9.56 -34.06 1.92
C ALA A 42 -9.63 -32.98 0.81
N ILE A 43 -10.71 -32.99 0.01
CA ILE A 43 -10.95 -32.02 -1.06
C ILE A 43 -11.30 -30.65 -0.46
N ASN A 44 -12.18 -30.62 0.55
CA ASN A 44 -12.58 -29.40 1.25
C ASN A 44 -11.39 -28.70 1.96
N ILE A 45 -10.45 -29.47 2.53
CA ILE A 45 -9.26 -28.90 3.19
C ILE A 45 -8.29 -28.27 2.16
N GLY A 46 -8.11 -28.91 1.01
CA GLY A 46 -7.25 -28.38 -0.07
C GLY A 46 -7.80 -27.10 -0.69
N GLU A 47 -9.12 -27.04 -0.86
CA GLU A 47 -9.83 -25.86 -1.37
C GLU A 47 -9.76 -24.68 -0.40
N SER A 48 -10.06 -24.88 0.90
CA SER A 48 -9.94 -23.82 1.92
C SER A 48 -8.54 -23.21 1.93
N LYS A 49 -7.51 -24.05 1.95
CA LYS A 49 -6.11 -23.61 1.99
C LYS A 49 -5.67 -22.85 0.74
N SER A 50 -6.18 -23.22 -0.44
CA SER A 50 -5.90 -22.50 -1.68
C SER A 50 -6.54 -21.10 -1.67
N ILE A 51 -7.79 -20.99 -1.22
CA ILE A 51 -8.49 -19.70 -1.15
C ILE A 51 -7.87 -18.79 -0.07
N GLU A 52 -7.49 -19.33 1.08
CA GLU A 52 -6.72 -18.62 2.12
C GLU A 52 -5.43 -18.03 1.55
N ARG A 53 -4.64 -18.84 0.81
CA ARG A 53 -3.42 -18.36 0.16
C ARG A 53 -3.68 -17.21 -0.82
N LEU A 54 -4.79 -17.25 -1.55
CA LEU A 54 -5.16 -16.19 -2.48
C LEU A 54 -5.54 -14.90 -1.72
N ALA A 55 -6.25 -15.03 -0.60
CA ALA A 55 -6.58 -13.91 0.29
C ALA A 55 -5.30 -13.26 0.87
N GLU A 56 -4.33 -14.06 1.34
CA GLU A 56 -3.03 -13.58 1.84
C GLU A 56 -2.24 -12.76 0.80
N HIS A 57 -2.44 -13.05 -0.49
CA HIS A 57 -1.76 -12.38 -1.60
C HIS A 57 -2.62 -11.32 -2.30
N SER A 58 -3.79 -11.00 -1.74
CA SER A 58 -4.67 -9.92 -2.21
C SER A 58 -4.26 -8.57 -1.61
N ILE A 59 -4.83 -7.48 -2.13
CA ILE A 59 -4.66 -6.13 -1.57
C ILE A 59 -5.69 -5.97 -0.45
N PRO A 60 -5.28 -5.79 0.82
CA PRO A 60 -6.23 -5.66 1.92
C PRO A 60 -7.00 -4.34 1.84
N GLY A 61 -8.31 -4.41 2.05
CA GLY A 61 -9.17 -3.26 2.29
C GLY A 61 -9.50 -2.42 1.05
N VAL A 62 -9.47 -3.03 -0.13
CA VAL A 62 -9.84 -2.37 -1.40
C VAL A 62 -11.26 -2.67 -1.84
N GLU A 63 -11.92 -3.62 -1.19
CA GLU A 63 -13.28 -4.02 -1.50
C GLU A 63 -14.30 -2.94 -1.12
N HIS A 64 -15.44 -2.92 -1.81
CA HIS A 64 -16.53 -1.97 -1.54
C HIS A 64 -17.08 -2.03 -0.10
N ASP A 65 -16.97 -3.20 0.55
CA ASP A 65 -17.53 -3.57 1.85
C ASP A 65 -16.46 -3.76 2.95
N SER A 66 -15.23 -3.33 2.70
CA SER A 66 -14.17 -3.42 3.72
C SER A 66 -14.41 -2.44 4.87
N SER A 67 -14.19 -2.91 6.11
CA SER A 67 -14.19 -2.08 7.33
C SER A 67 -13.19 -0.93 7.25
N GLU A 68 -12.10 -1.14 6.51
CA GLU A 68 -11.09 -0.13 6.24
C GLU A 68 -11.64 1.08 5.47
N ARG A 69 -12.76 0.91 4.78
CA ARG A 69 -13.41 1.95 4.00
C ARG A 69 -14.69 2.42 4.67
N ASP A 70 -14.96 2.11 5.94
CA ASP A 70 -16.18 2.52 6.63
C ASP A 70 -16.04 3.89 7.33
N PRO A 71 -16.96 4.87 7.10
CA PRO A 71 -17.97 4.89 6.06
C PRO A 71 -17.35 5.17 4.67
N PRO A 72 -17.84 4.50 3.60
CA PRO A 72 -17.23 4.67 2.28
C PRO A 72 -17.71 5.94 1.61
N PRO A 73 -16.91 6.53 0.70
CA PRO A 73 -17.37 7.68 -0.08
C PRO A 73 -18.58 7.27 -0.90
N SER A 74 -19.70 7.97 -0.80
CA SER A 74 -20.93 7.67 -1.54
C SER A 74 -21.54 8.95 -2.09
N CYS A 75 -22.31 8.84 -3.16
CA CYS A 75 -23.04 9.98 -3.69
C CYS A 75 -24.00 10.51 -2.63
N HIS A 76 -24.01 11.83 -2.45
CA HIS A 76 -24.98 12.46 -1.54
C HIS A 76 -26.41 12.23 -2.08
N PRO A 77 -27.42 11.95 -1.23
CA PRO A 77 -28.76 11.66 -1.70
C PRO A 77 -29.30 12.71 -2.68
N GLY A 78 -29.79 12.25 -3.82
CA GLY A 78 -30.34 13.11 -4.87
C GLY A 78 -29.30 13.86 -5.71
N THR A 79 -28.03 13.44 -5.68
CA THR A 79 -26.96 13.99 -6.54
C THR A 79 -26.39 12.92 -7.46
N ARG A 80 -25.76 13.32 -8.58
CA ARG A 80 -25.12 12.42 -9.56
C ARG A 80 -26.05 11.35 -10.15
N LEU A 81 -27.36 11.53 -10.02
CA LEU A 81 -28.36 10.55 -10.44
C LEU A 81 -28.25 10.26 -11.93
N ASP A 82 -28.00 11.28 -12.75
CA ASP A 82 -27.91 11.13 -14.20
C ASP A 82 -26.72 10.25 -14.62
N ILE A 83 -25.55 10.43 -14.00
CA ILE A 83 -24.38 9.59 -14.26
C ILE A 83 -24.61 8.18 -13.74
N CYS A 84 -25.13 8.04 -12.52
CA CYS A 84 -25.45 6.72 -11.95
C CYS A 84 -26.43 5.96 -12.85
N GLU A 85 -27.53 6.58 -13.27
CA GLU A 85 -28.52 6.00 -14.17
C GLU A 85 -27.92 5.61 -15.53
N GLN A 86 -27.04 6.44 -16.10
CA GLN A 86 -26.37 6.16 -17.36
C GLN A 86 -25.47 4.93 -17.26
N VAL A 87 -24.64 4.86 -16.20
CA VAL A 87 -23.74 3.74 -15.96
C VAL A 87 -24.53 2.46 -15.64
N GLN A 88 -25.56 2.56 -14.80
CA GLN A 88 -26.43 1.44 -14.43
C GLN A 88 -27.19 0.88 -15.64
N SER A 89 -27.64 1.76 -16.54
CA SER A 89 -28.24 1.37 -17.81
C SER A 89 -27.24 0.60 -18.68
N TRP A 90 -25.99 1.07 -18.77
CA TRP A 90 -24.92 0.37 -19.49
C TRP A 90 -24.59 -0.99 -18.87
N PHE A 91 -24.51 -1.10 -17.53
CA PHE A 91 -24.30 -2.34 -16.78
C PHE A 91 -25.36 -3.41 -17.07
N ARG A 92 -26.57 -3.01 -17.44
CA ARG A 92 -27.70 -3.92 -17.69
C ARG A 92 -28.13 -4.02 -19.16
N ASP A 93 -27.54 -3.23 -20.07
CA ASP A 93 -27.84 -3.31 -21.50
C ASP A 93 -27.34 -4.62 -22.15
N PRO A 94 -28.23 -5.54 -22.57
CA PRO A 94 -27.83 -6.77 -23.26
C PRO A 94 -27.28 -6.52 -24.67
N LYS A 95 -27.47 -5.32 -25.23
CA LYS A 95 -27.02 -4.91 -26.57
C LYS A 95 -25.75 -4.05 -26.54
N ARG A 96 -25.10 -3.92 -25.38
CA ARG A 96 -23.85 -3.16 -25.26
C ARG A 96 -22.81 -3.64 -26.28
N LYS A 97 -22.18 -2.70 -26.98
CA LYS A 97 -21.13 -3.01 -27.97
C LYS A 97 -19.78 -3.15 -27.28
N GLU A 98 -19.50 -2.25 -26.35
CA GLU A 98 -18.29 -2.18 -25.56
C GLU A 98 -18.44 -2.94 -24.24
N LYS A 99 -17.34 -3.50 -23.73
CA LYS A 99 -17.30 -4.21 -22.43
C LYS A 99 -16.37 -3.57 -21.42
N LEU A 100 -15.75 -2.47 -21.79
CA LEU A 100 -14.98 -1.62 -20.91
C LEU A 100 -15.69 -0.25 -20.84
N LEU A 101 -15.89 0.25 -19.64
CA LEU A 101 -16.34 1.60 -19.36
C LEU A 101 -15.18 2.35 -18.72
N TRP A 102 -14.85 3.53 -19.25
CA TRP A 102 -13.91 4.45 -18.64
C TRP A 102 -14.65 5.71 -18.18
N VAL A 103 -14.71 5.93 -16.87
CA VAL A 103 -15.27 7.15 -16.28
C VAL A 103 -14.12 8.02 -15.80
N HIS A 104 -13.86 9.13 -16.50
CA HIS A 104 -12.74 10.00 -16.17
C HIS A 104 -13.19 11.39 -15.75
N GLY A 105 -12.31 12.07 -15.03
CA GLY A 105 -12.55 13.43 -14.57
C GLY A 105 -11.49 13.85 -13.55
N PRO A 106 -11.38 15.15 -13.28
CA PRO A 106 -10.37 15.68 -12.36
C PRO A 106 -10.64 15.28 -10.90
N ALA A 107 -9.74 15.67 -10.00
CA ALA A 107 -9.85 15.38 -8.58
C ALA A 107 -11.10 16.05 -7.96
N GLY A 108 -11.74 15.36 -7.01
CA GLY A 108 -12.81 15.97 -6.20
C GLY A 108 -14.19 16.09 -6.86
N VAL A 109 -14.41 15.52 -8.05
CA VAL A 109 -15.73 15.49 -8.71
C VAL A 109 -16.64 14.34 -8.24
N GLY A 110 -16.14 13.42 -7.42
CA GLY A 110 -16.95 12.33 -6.85
C GLY A 110 -16.95 11.01 -7.63
N LYS A 111 -15.94 10.74 -8.48
CA LYS A 111 -15.86 9.46 -9.23
C LYS A 111 -15.91 8.22 -8.33
N SER A 112 -15.12 8.18 -7.26
CA SER A 112 -15.12 7.09 -6.29
C SER A 112 -16.45 6.95 -5.55
N ALA A 113 -17.13 8.07 -5.29
CA ALA A 113 -18.46 8.08 -4.70
C ALA A 113 -19.52 7.47 -5.65
N ILE A 114 -19.44 7.80 -6.95
CA ILE A 114 -20.29 7.20 -7.99
C ILE A 114 -20.07 5.68 -8.05
N MET A 115 -18.82 5.23 -8.15
CA MET A 115 -18.50 3.79 -8.22
C MET A 115 -18.91 3.04 -6.96
N GLN A 116 -18.75 3.63 -5.78
CA GLN A 116 -19.19 3.04 -4.53
C GLN A 116 -20.71 2.92 -4.46
N THR A 117 -21.45 3.98 -4.83
CA THR A 117 -22.91 3.96 -4.85
C THR A 117 -23.42 2.88 -5.80
N LEU A 118 -22.87 2.80 -7.02
CA LEU A 118 -23.22 1.75 -7.99
C LEU A 118 -22.89 0.34 -7.47
N ALA A 119 -21.75 0.16 -6.81
CA ALA A 119 -21.41 -1.12 -6.19
C ALA A 119 -22.43 -1.51 -5.11
N GLN A 120 -22.84 -0.57 -4.25
CA GLN A 120 -23.85 -0.80 -3.21
C GLN A 120 -25.23 -1.11 -3.80
N GLU A 121 -25.63 -0.40 -4.85
CA GLU A 121 -26.87 -0.68 -5.58
C GLU A 121 -26.87 -2.10 -6.17
N GLU A 122 -25.75 -2.52 -6.75
CA GLU A 122 -25.60 -3.88 -7.27
C GLU A 122 -25.57 -4.94 -6.16
N VAL A 123 -25.00 -4.68 -4.99
CA VAL A 123 -25.04 -5.60 -3.83
C VAL A 123 -26.47 -5.80 -3.34
N ASN A 124 -27.26 -4.72 -3.28
CA ASN A 124 -28.65 -4.75 -2.82
C ASN A 124 -29.64 -5.31 -3.85
N SER A 125 -29.18 -5.52 -5.09
CA SER A 125 -29.99 -6.06 -6.18
C SER A 125 -30.12 -7.59 -6.09
N SER A 126 -31.35 -8.11 -6.18
CA SER A 126 -31.60 -9.56 -6.26
C SER A 126 -31.02 -10.23 -7.50
N THR A 127 -30.67 -9.44 -8.52
CA THR A 127 -30.02 -9.87 -9.75
C THR A 127 -28.65 -9.22 -9.89
N SER A 128 -27.92 -9.14 -8.76
CA SER A 128 -26.58 -8.54 -8.71
C SER A 128 -25.67 -9.10 -9.80
N ILE A 129 -25.01 -8.20 -10.54
CA ILE A 129 -23.99 -8.58 -11.52
C ILE A 129 -22.58 -8.37 -10.97
N LEU A 130 -22.43 -7.86 -9.74
CA LEU A 130 -21.14 -7.49 -9.18
C LEU A 130 -20.26 -8.73 -8.98
N GLY A 131 -19.13 -8.76 -9.67
CA GLY A 131 -18.11 -9.80 -9.55
C GLY A 131 -17.00 -9.41 -8.59
N ALA A 132 -16.40 -8.23 -8.81
CA ALA A 132 -15.32 -7.74 -7.96
C ALA A 132 -15.26 -6.20 -7.95
N THR A 133 -14.71 -5.65 -6.87
CA THR A 133 -14.44 -4.22 -6.71
C THR A 133 -13.03 -4.02 -6.17
N VAL A 134 -12.29 -3.07 -6.72
CA VAL A 134 -10.97 -2.65 -6.24
C VAL A 134 -10.91 -1.14 -6.24
N PHE A 135 -10.87 -0.54 -5.06
CA PHE A 135 -10.69 0.90 -4.86
C PHE A 135 -9.24 1.18 -4.47
N PHE A 136 -8.45 1.64 -5.44
CA PHE A 136 -7.03 1.89 -5.24
C PHE A 136 -6.80 3.13 -4.35
N SER A 137 -5.72 3.09 -3.58
CA SER A 137 -5.27 4.24 -2.81
C SER A 137 -3.76 4.24 -2.63
N LYS A 138 -3.08 5.25 -3.17
CA LYS A 138 -1.62 5.39 -3.03
C LYS A 138 -1.21 5.70 -1.59
N LEU A 139 -1.97 6.56 -0.92
CA LEU A 139 -1.72 6.97 0.47
C LEU A 139 -1.82 5.80 1.46
N ARG A 140 -2.77 4.89 1.22
CA ARG A 140 -3.00 3.71 2.05
C ARG A 140 -2.24 2.46 1.58
N GLN A 141 -1.30 2.61 0.64
CA GLN A 141 -0.52 1.50 0.07
C GLN A 141 -1.37 0.39 -0.57
N ARG A 142 -2.55 0.77 -1.08
CA ARG A 142 -3.54 -0.11 -1.73
C ARG A 142 -3.46 0.02 -3.25
N ASN A 143 -2.26 -0.04 -3.79
CA ASN A 143 -2.02 0.32 -5.19
C ASN A 143 -1.07 -0.64 -5.92
N ASN A 144 -0.76 -1.80 -5.35
CA ASN A 144 0.19 -2.74 -5.92
C ASN A 144 -0.41 -3.51 -7.12
N PRO A 145 0.05 -3.28 -8.36
CA PRO A 145 -0.49 -3.95 -9.55
C PRO A 145 -0.26 -5.47 -9.56
N LYS A 146 0.78 -5.97 -8.87
CA LYS A 146 1.10 -7.41 -8.80
C LYS A 146 0.17 -8.21 -7.88
N LYS A 147 -0.73 -7.53 -7.16
CA LYS A 147 -1.75 -8.16 -6.32
C LYS A 147 -3.18 -7.96 -6.84
N LEU A 148 -3.36 -7.15 -7.88
CA LEU A 148 -4.67 -6.82 -8.42
C LEU A 148 -5.45 -8.07 -8.83
N PHE A 149 -4.88 -8.91 -9.69
CA PHE A 149 -5.60 -10.06 -10.22
C PHE A 149 -5.72 -11.19 -9.21
N ASN A 150 -4.87 -11.25 -8.18
CA ASN A 150 -5.12 -12.10 -7.01
C ASN A 150 -6.40 -11.67 -6.28
N THR A 151 -6.56 -10.36 -6.08
CA THR A 151 -7.72 -9.76 -5.38
C THR A 151 -9.01 -9.97 -6.15
N VAL A 152 -8.98 -9.74 -7.47
CA VAL A 152 -10.11 -10.02 -8.36
C VAL A 152 -10.44 -11.52 -8.35
N ALA A 153 -9.43 -12.39 -8.46
CA ALA A 153 -9.64 -13.84 -8.42
C ALA A 153 -10.23 -14.31 -7.08
N TYR A 154 -9.80 -13.74 -5.95
CA TYR A 154 -10.36 -14.03 -4.64
C TYR A 154 -11.85 -13.69 -4.59
N GLN A 155 -12.23 -12.46 -4.97
CA GLN A 155 -13.63 -12.02 -4.98
C GLN A 155 -14.51 -12.83 -5.95
N LEU A 156 -13.98 -13.20 -7.12
CA LEU A 156 -14.70 -14.09 -8.05
C LEU A 156 -14.84 -15.51 -7.47
N ALA A 157 -13.83 -16.03 -6.78
CA ALA A 157 -13.88 -17.36 -6.17
C ALA A 157 -14.80 -17.41 -4.95
N THR A 158 -14.99 -16.31 -4.22
CA THR A 158 -15.99 -16.27 -3.13
C THR A 158 -17.42 -16.30 -3.67
N ARG A 159 -17.65 -15.78 -4.88
CA ARG A 159 -18.98 -15.67 -5.51
C ARG A 159 -19.36 -16.83 -6.44
N TYR A 160 -18.41 -17.35 -7.23
CA TYR A 160 -18.70 -18.31 -8.30
C TYR A 160 -18.01 -19.66 -8.06
N GLU A 161 -18.80 -20.66 -7.67
CA GLU A 161 -18.31 -22.01 -7.34
C GLU A 161 -17.51 -22.68 -8.49
N SER A 162 -17.95 -22.53 -9.74
CA SER A 162 -17.19 -23.07 -10.90
C SER A 162 -15.82 -22.41 -11.06
N TYR A 163 -15.74 -21.10 -10.78
CA TYR A 163 -14.48 -20.37 -10.82
C TYR A 163 -13.59 -20.71 -9.61
N ARG A 164 -14.18 -20.88 -8.42
CA ARG A 164 -13.47 -21.32 -7.21
C ARG A 164 -12.73 -22.64 -7.44
N ARG A 165 -13.39 -23.62 -8.05
CA ARG A 165 -12.77 -24.91 -8.40
C ARG A 165 -11.60 -24.75 -9.35
N TYR A 166 -11.77 -23.94 -10.40
CA TYR A 166 -10.68 -23.63 -11.32
C TYR A 166 -9.48 -22.99 -10.63
N VAL A 167 -9.72 -21.97 -9.81
CA VAL A 167 -8.67 -21.25 -9.07
C VAL A 167 -7.96 -22.17 -8.08
N THR A 168 -8.71 -23.03 -7.40
CA THR A 168 -8.16 -24.05 -6.49
C THR A 168 -7.23 -25.02 -7.23
N ASP A 169 -7.66 -25.52 -8.39
CA ASP A 169 -6.86 -26.44 -9.21
C ASP A 169 -5.54 -25.80 -9.68
N ILE A 170 -5.57 -24.54 -10.12
CA ILE A 170 -4.34 -23.86 -10.55
C ILE A 170 -3.41 -23.58 -9.37
N LEU A 171 -3.94 -23.26 -8.18
CA LEU A 171 -3.14 -23.02 -6.97
C LEU A 171 -2.52 -24.31 -6.42
N ILE A 172 -3.20 -25.45 -6.57
CA ILE A 172 -2.65 -26.76 -6.23
C ILE A 172 -1.51 -27.13 -7.20
N LYS A 173 -1.69 -26.87 -8.50
CA LYS A 173 -0.70 -27.22 -9.54
C LYS A 173 0.51 -26.27 -9.55
N ASP A 174 0.27 -24.98 -9.35
CA ASP A 174 1.27 -23.93 -9.34
C ASP A 174 0.99 -22.92 -8.21
N PRO A 175 1.42 -23.23 -6.97
CA PRO A 175 1.19 -22.36 -5.82
C PRO A 175 1.80 -20.97 -5.98
N LYS A 176 2.81 -20.82 -6.86
CA LYS A 176 3.51 -19.55 -7.10
C LYS A 176 2.84 -18.66 -8.13
N VAL A 177 1.69 -19.07 -8.70
CA VAL A 177 0.93 -18.24 -9.64
C VAL A 177 0.62 -16.84 -9.07
N VAL A 178 0.37 -16.74 -7.75
CA VAL A 178 0.10 -15.48 -7.03
C VAL A 178 1.33 -14.55 -6.92
N GLU A 179 2.53 -15.05 -7.20
CA GLU A 179 3.79 -14.30 -7.18
C GLU A 179 4.24 -13.86 -8.60
N LYS A 180 3.52 -14.28 -9.65
CA LYS A 180 3.90 -14.01 -11.04
C LYS A 180 3.63 -12.56 -11.45
N SER A 181 4.10 -12.19 -12.63
CA SER A 181 3.84 -10.87 -13.21
C SER A 181 2.33 -10.62 -13.38
N MET A 182 1.96 -9.35 -13.38
CA MET A 182 0.57 -8.92 -13.62
C MET A 182 -0.02 -9.51 -14.90
N GLN A 183 0.75 -9.57 -15.99
CA GLN A 183 0.28 -10.16 -17.26
C GLN A 183 0.00 -11.66 -17.13
N GLU A 184 0.88 -12.42 -16.47
CA GLU A 184 0.67 -13.86 -16.31
C GLU A 184 -0.44 -14.17 -15.30
N GLN A 185 -0.60 -13.36 -14.25
CA GLN A 185 -1.76 -13.44 -13.37
C GLN A 185 -3.06 -13.14 -14.13
N PHE A 186 -3.11 -12.06 -14.92
CA PHE A 186 -4.26 -11.74 -15.77
C PHE A 186 -4.60 -12.91 -16.70
N ARG A 187 -3.59 -13.48 -17.35
CA ARG A 187 -3.79 -14.63 -18.23
C ARG A 187 -4.37 -15.84 -17.47
N ARG A 188 -3.81 -16.18 -16.31
CA ARG A 188 -4.20 -17.37 -15.53
C ARG A 188 -5.53 -17.22 -14.81
N PHE A 189 -5.85 -16.03 -14.30
CA PHE A 189 -7.05 -15.77 -13.51
C PHE A 189 -8.21 -15.20 -14.33
N ILE A 190 -7.96 -14.60 -15.48
CA ILE A 190 -8.99 -13.96 -16.32
C ILE A 190 -9.08 -14.64 -17.69
N VAL A 191 -8.01 -14.61 -18.49
CA VAL A 191 -8.07 -15.08 -19.89
C VAL A 191 -8.40 -16.56 -19.99
N VAL A 192 -7.60 -17.44 -19.40
CA VAL A 192 -7.80 -18.89 -19.45
C VAL A 192 -9.19 -19.32 -18.94
N PRO A 193 -9.65 -18.93 -17.73
CA PRO A 193 -10.94 -19.40 -17.24
C PRO A 193 -12.13 -18.92 -18.07
N PHE A 194 -12.15 -17.64 -18.47
CA PHE A 194 -13.33 -17.07 -19.12
C PHE A 194 -13.32 -17.21 -20.65
N ALA A 195 -12.16 -17.12 -21.30
CA ALA A 195 -12.06 -17.19 -22.76
C ALA A 195 -11.83 -18.62 -23.27
N GLU A 196 -10.90 -19.36 -22.65
CA GLU A 196 -10.52 -20.70 -23.14
C GLU A 196 -11.42 -21.78 -22.54
N GLN A 197 -11.60 -21.78 -21.22
CA GLN A 197 -12.42 -22.76 -20.51
C GLN A 197 -13.90 -22.39 -20.42
N ARG A 198 -14.23 -21.15 -20.79
CA ARG A 198 -15.62 -20.69 -20.89
C ARG A 198 -16.40 -20.88 -19.59
N ILE A 199 -15.73 -20.68 -18.46
CA ILE A 199 -16.37 -20.66 -17.15
C ILE A 199 -17.41 -19.54 -17.15
N LEU A 200 -18.62 -19.84 -16.64
CA LEU A 200 -19.80 -18.98 -16.70
C LEU A 200 -20.32 -18.68 -18.12
N GLN A 201 -19.82 -19.34 -19.17
CA GLN A 201 -20.42 -19.23 -20.49
C GLN A 201 -21.85 -19.82 -20.46
N GLY A 202 -22.81 -19.07 -21.03
CA GLY A 202 -24.23 -19.41 -20.95
C GLY A 202 -24.94 -18.81 -19.73
N SER A 203 -24.22 -18.17 -18.80
CA SER A 203 -24.86 -17.23 -17.87
C SER A 203 -25.53 -16.11 -18.68
N HIS A 204 -26.82 -15.89 -18.44
CA HIS A 204 -27.55 -14.77 -19.05
C HIS A 204 -27.14 -13.41 -18.46
N SER A 205 -26.43 -13.41 -17.33
CA SER A 205 -26.01 -12.19 -16.63
C SER A 205 -24.52 -11.91 -16.85
N PRO A 206 -24.13 -10.65 -17.11
CA PRO A 206 -22.74 -10.22 -17.09
C PRO A 206 -22.15 -10.33 -15.68
N VAL A 207 -20.82 -10.25 -15.60
CA VAL A 207 -20.04 -10.17 -14.35
C VAL A 207 -19.24 -8.88 -14.35
N LEU A 208 -19.60 -7.95 -13.49
CA LEU A 208 -19.02 -6.62 -13.39
C LEU A 208 -17.76 -6.59 -12.51
N ILE A 209 -16.68 -6.01 -13.02
CA ILE A 209 -15.46 -5.73 -12.27
C ILE A 209 -15.24 -4.21 -12.26
N ILE A 210 -15.23 -3.61 -11.07
CA ILE A 210 -15.00 -2.17 -10.88
C ILE A 210 -13.57 -1.96 -10.39
N LEU A 211 -12.81 -1.13 -11.10
CA LEU A 211 -11.47 -0.67 -10.75
C LEU A 211 -11.51 0.86 -10.58
N ASP A 212 -11.61 1.33 -9.34
CA ASP A 212 -11.66 2.75 -9.04
C ASP A 212 -10.25 3.30 -8.73
N GLY A 213 -9.89 4.41 -9.38
CA GLY A 213 -8.62 5.12 -9.15
C GLY A 213 -7.42 4.50 -9.87
N LEU A 214 -7.50 4.27 -11.19
CA LEU A 214 -6.35 3.77 -11.97
C LEU A 214 -5.10 4.67 -11.82
N ASP A 215 -5.27 5.99 -11.71
CA ASP A 215 -4.18 6.95 -11.44
C ASP A 215 -3.50 6.76 -10.07
N GLU A 216 -4.09 5.95 -9.20
CA GLU A 216 -3.52 5.63 -7.89
C GLU A 216 -2.60 4.40 -7.92
N VAL A 217 -2.69 3.57 -8.96
CA VAL A 217 -1.87 2.36 -9.13
C VAL A 217 -0.38 2.71 -9.15
N GLU A 218 0.43 1.93 -8.45
CA GLU A 218 1.88 2.09 -8.45
C GLU A 218 2.45 1.90 -9.86
N ASP A 219 3.28 2.85 -10.30
CA ASP A 219 3.97 2.88 -11.60
C ASP A 219 3.07 3.21 -12.82
N GLU A 220 3.48 4.20 -13.63
CA GLU A 220 2.72 4.61 -14.83
C GLU A 220 2.67 3.51 -15.90
N GLU A 221 3.72 2.69 -16.01
CA GLU A 221 3.77 1.62 -17.00
C GLU A 221 2.81 0.47 -16.64
N ALA A 222 2.65 0.19 -15.35
CA ALA A 222 1.61 -0.70 -14.86
C ALA A 222 0.21 -0.16 -15.21
N GLN A 223 -0.03 1.15 -15.08
CA GLN A 223 -1.31 1.77 -15.47
C GLN A 223 -1.59 1.61 -16.97
N ARG A 224 -0.61 1.90 -17.85
CA ARG A 224 -0.73 1.69 -19.31
C ARG A 224 -0.97 0.21 -19.63
N SER A 225 -0.23 -0.68 -18.96
CA SER A 225 -0.34 -2.12 -19.13
C SER A 225 -1.72 -2.65 -18.74
N LEU A 226 -2.34 -2.14 -17.67
CA LEU A 226 -3.69 -2.53 -17.25
C LEU A 226 -4.73 -2.17 -18.31
N VAL A 227 -4.68 -0.95 -18.83
CA VAL A 227 -5.57 -0.48 -19.90
C VAL A 227 -5.41 -1.36 -21.14
N SER A 228 -4.17 -1.64 -21.54
CA SER A 228 -3.88 -2.51 -22.69
C SER A 228 -4.37 -3.95 -22.48
N LEU A 229 -4.09 -4.58 -21.34
CA LEU A 229 -4.51 -5.96 -21.04
C LEU A 229 -6.03 -6.12 -21.10
N ILE A 230 -6.75 -5.22 -20.45
CA ILE A 230 -8.22 -5.29 -20.39
C ILE A 230 -8.83 -4.95 -21.76
N GLY A 231 -8.34 -3.91 -22.43
CA GLY A 231 -8.80 -3.50 -23.76
C GLY A 231 -8.63 -4.60 -24.81
N HIS A 232 -7.46 -5.25 -24.87
CA HIS A 232 -7.22 -6.38 -25.77
C HIS A 232 -8.09 -7.58 -25.42
N PHE A 233 -8.26 -7.90 -24.13
CA PHE A 233 -9.08 -9.02 -23.70
C PHE A 233 -10.54 -8.88 -24.15
N VAL A 234 -11.15 -7.70 -23.96
CA VAL A 234 -12.56 -7.51 -24.33
C VAL A 234 -12.79 -7.51 -25.84
N LEU A 235 -11.81 -7.09 -26.64
CA LEU A 235 -11.86 -7.14 -28.11
C LEU A 235 -11.64 -8.54 -28.66
N GLN A 236 -10.66 -9.27 -28.12
CA GLN A 236 -10.33 -10.63 -28.57
C GLN A 236 -11.39 -11.65 -28.15
N TYR A 237 -12.03 -11.43 -26.99
CA TYR A 237 -12.98 -12.38 -26.41
C TYR A 237 -14.34 -11.75 -26.07
N PRO A 238 -15.07 -11.23 -27.09
CA PRO A 238 -16.35 -10.56 -26.89
C PRO A 238 -17.46 -11.51 -26.40
N GLY A 239 -17.25 -12.83 -26.42
CA GLY A 239 -18.19 -13.82 -25.87
C GLY A 239 -18.10 -14.03 -24.35
N THR A 240 -17.11 -13.44 -23.67
CA THR A 240 -16.92 -13.61 -22.22
C THR A 240 -17.99 -12.86 -21.40
N PRO A 241 -18.39 -13.31 -20.21
CA PRO A 241 -19.40 -12.60 -19.42
C PRO A 241 -18.87 -11.35 -18.72
N LEU A 242 -17.56 -11.11 -18.73
CA LEU A 242 -16.94 -10.04 -17.97
C LEU A 242 -17.20 -8.67 -18.61
N ILE A 243 -17.56 -7.70 -17.77
CA ILE A 243 -17.54 -6.27 -18.10
C ILE A 243 -16.73 -5.51 -17.06
N TRP A 244 -16.08 -4.43 -17.48
CA TRP A 244 -15.14 -3.68 -16.67
C TRP A 244 -15.57 -2.22 -16.58
N ALA A 245 -15.52 -1.63 -15.38
CA ALA A 245 -15.64 -0.21 -15.16
C ALA A 245 -14.36 0.30 -14.53
N ILE A 246 -13.70 1.27 -15.16
CA ILE A 246 -12.46 1.88 -14.69
C ILE A 246 -12.72 3.36 -14.44
N THR A 247 -12.27 3.88 -13.30
CA THR A 247 -12.19 5.33 -13.09
C THR A 247 -10.76 5.81 -13.03
N SER A 248 -10.53 7.04 -13.51
CA SER A 248 -9.23 7.68 -13.37
C SER A 248 -9.29 9.19 -13.48
N ARG A 249 -8.23 9.86 -13.06
CA ARG A 249 -7.88 11.17 -13.62
C ARG A 249 -7.44 11.03 -15.09
N PRO A 250 -7.68 12.04 -15.94
CA PRO A 250 -7.23 12.02 -17.33
C PRO A 250 -5.74 12.39 -17.42
N GLU A 251 -4.87 11.66 -16.71
CA GLU A 251 -3.42 11.87 -16.79
C GLU A 251 -2.91 11.53 -18.21
N PRO A 252 -1.92 12.25 -18.75
CA PRO A 252 -1.55 12.15 -20.17
C PRO A 252 -1.28 10.73 -20.64
N HIS A 253 -0.60 9.91 -19.84
CA HIS A 253 -0.30 8.53 -20.18
C HIS A 253 -1.52 7.61 -20.16
N ILE A 254 -2.48 7.84 -19.25
CA ILE A 254 -3.74 7.08 -19.20
C ILE A 254 -4.58 7.43 -20.44
N VAL A 255 -4.71 8.73 -20.75
CA VAL A 255 -5.42 9.21 -21.95
C VAL A 255 -4.80 8.62 -23.21
N ASN A 256 -3.48 8.63 -23.31
CA ASN A 256 -2.77 8.05 -24.45
C ASN A 256 -2.99 6.52 -24.55
N ALA A 257 -3.01 5.80 -23.42
CA ALA A 257 -3.29 4.37 -23.41
C ALA A 257 -4.70 4.07 -23.94
N PHE A 258 -5.73 4.77 -23.47
CA PHE A 258 -7.10 4.63 -23.97
C PHE A 258 -7.28 5.14 -25.42
N SER A 259 -6.46 6.08 -25.86
CA SER A 259 -6.50 6.59 -27.23
C SER A 259 -5.77 5.69 -28.23
N HIS A 260 -5.10 4.64 -27.77
CA HIS A 260 -4.35 3.74 -28.64
C HIS A 260 -5.29 3.06 -29.66
N PRO A 261 -4.97 3.08 -30.97
CA PRO A 261 -5.87 2.58 -32.01
C PRO A 261 -6.32 1.14 -31.82
N GLU A 262 -5.45 0.28 -31.28
CA GLU A 262 -5.73 -1.15 -31.06
C GLU A 262 -6.84 -1.42 -30.04
N ILE A 263 -7.09 -0.50 -29.11
CA ILE A 263 -8.12 -0.66 -28.08
C ILE A 263 -9.21 0.40 -28.13
N ARG A 264 -9.17 1.34 -29.08
CA ARG A 264 -10.10 2.48 -29.11
C ARG A 264 -11.58 2.07 -29.19
N SER A 265 -11.88 0.96 -29.86
CA SER A 265 -13.23 0.39 -29.99
C SER A 265 -13.63 -0.51 -28.80
N SER A 266 -12.75 -0.71 -27.82
CA SER A 266 -12.99 -1.61 -26.69
C SER A 266 -13.87 -1.01 -25.59
N TYR A 267 -13.92 0.33 -25.51
CA TYR A 267 -14.52 1.04 -24.39
C TYR A 267 -15.51 2.14 -24.77
N TRP A 268 -16.49 2.31 -23.88
CA TRP A 268 -17.34 3.48 -23.81
C TRP A 268 -16.78 4.44 -22.74
N THR A 269 -16.96 5.75 -22.92
CA THR A 269 -16.40 6.76 -22.02
C THR A 269 -17.48 7.69 -21.47
N ILE A 270 -17.33 8.08 -20.21
CA ILE A 270 -18.09 9.13 -19.56
C ILE A 270 -17.10 10.12 -18.94
N GLU A 271 -17.19 11.38 -19.34
CA GLU A 271 -16.46 12.46 -18.70
C GLU A 271 -17.31 13.08 -17.59
N VAL A 272 -16.81 13.05 -16.36
CA VAL A 272 -17.40 13.76 -15.22
C VAL A 272 -16.87 15.20 -15.22
N VAL A 273 -17.54 16.05 -16.00
CA VAL A 273 -17.22 17.48 -16.11
C VAL A 273 -17.54 18.18 -14.78
N ILE A 274 -16.57 18.94 -14.27
CA ILE A 274 -16.70 19.68 -13.01
C ILE A 274 -17.81 20.74 -13.13
N ASP A 275 -17.60 21.74 -14.00
CA ASP A 275 -18.40 22.95 -14.09
C ASP A 275 -19.55 22.79 -15.09
N SER A 276 -20.24 21.67 -15.01
CA SER A 276 -21.50 21.44 -15.73
C SER A 276 -22.68 22.01 -14.94
N ASP A 277 -23.74 22.44 -15.62
CA ASP A 277 -24.97 22.94 -14.95
C ASP A 277 -25.50 21.94 -13.92
N LYS A 278 -25.49 20.65 -14.27
CA LYS A 278 -25.89 19.57 -13.37
C LYS A 278 -24.91 19.37 -12.21
N GLY A 279 -23.60 19.37 -12.48
CA GLY A 279 -22.58 19.27 -11.43
C GLY A 279 -22.66 20.41 -10.41
N ARG A 280 -22.95 21.63 -10.88
CA ARG A 280 -23.21 22.80 -10.02
C ARG A 280 -24.49 22.62 -9.20
N ALA A 281 -25.58 22.19 -9.81
CA ALA A 281 -26.85 21.94 -9.11
C ALA A 281 -26.71 20.84 -8.04
N ASP A 282 -25.96 19.79 -8.33
CA ASP A 282 -25.65 18.69 -7.40
C ASP A 282 -24.85 19.19 -6.18
N VAL A 283 -23.81 19.99 -6.41
CA VAL A 283 -23.02 20.58 -5.32
C VAL A 283 -23.82 21.60 -4.53
N GLU A 284 -24.66 22.39 -5.19
CA GLU A 284 -25.58 23.31 -4.52
C GLU A 284 -26.53 22.56 -3.59
N LYS A 285 -27.16 21.48 -4.07
CA LYS A 285 -28.02 20.61 -3.26
C LYS A 285 -27.26 20.07 -2.05
N PHE A 286 -26.07 19.52 -2.27
CA PHE A 286 -25.21 19.01 -1.20
C PHE A 286 -24.92 20.10 -0.15
N LEU A 287 -24.54 21.30 -0.58
CA LEU A 287 -24.27 22.42 0.32
C LEU A 287 -25.52 22.83 1.10
N ARG A 288 -26.70 22.92 0.46
CA ARG A 288 -27.95 23.26 1.14
C ARG A 288 -28.26 22.26 2.25
N ASP A 289 -28.13 20.97 1.97
CA ASP A 289 -28.37 19.92 2.96
C ASP A 289 -27.35 19.99 4.12
N ARG A 290 -26.07 20.30 3.83
CA ARG A 290 -25.03 20.46 4.87
C ARG A 290 -25.21 21.73 5.71
N PHE A 291 -25.58 22.85 5.10
CA PHE A 291 -25.90 24.06 5.86
C PHE A 291 -27.16 23.88 6.71
N GLU A 292 -28.13 23.10 6.25
CA GLU A 292 -29.31 22.74 7.04
C GLU A 292 -28.95 21.86 8.25
N GLU A 293 -28.02 20.91 8.07
CA GLU A 293 -27.46 20.11 9.16
C GLU A 293 -26.79 21.01 10.21
N VAL A 294 -25.95 21.94 9.78
CA VAL A 294 -25.34 22.94 10.68
C VAL A 294 -26.42 23.76 11.37
N ARG A 295 -27.44 24.23 10.65
CA ARG A 295 -28.55 24.99 11.26
C ARG A 295 -29.28 24.20 12.33
N SER A 296 -29.54 22.92 12.07
CA SER A 296 -30.19 22.01 13.01
C SER A 296 -29.33 21.78 14.26
N ARG A 297 -28.03 21.55 14.07
CA ARG A 297 -27.06 21.29 15.15
C ARG A 297 -26.82 22.52 16.03
N TYR A 298 -26.75 23.72 15.44
CA TYR A 298 -26.50 24.99 16.13
C TYR A 298 -27.76 25.83 16.31
N GLY A 299 -28.94 25.21 16.26
CA GLY A 299 -30.23 25.89 16.22
C GLY A 299 -30.58 26.69 17.48
N SER A 300 -29.79 26.63 18.55
CA SER A 300 -29.87 27.54 19.71
C SER A 300 -29.07 28.84 19.52
N MET A 301 -27.92 28.75 18.86
CA MET A 301 -26.99 29.85 18.58
C MET A 301 -27.42 30.66 17.35
N LEU A 302 -28.01 29.98 16.36
CA LEU A 302 -28.44 30.57 15.08
C LEU A 302 -29.89 31.08 15.12
N ARG A 303 -30.50 31.24 16.30
CA ARG A 303 -31.85 31.82 16.50
C ARG A 303 -31.85 33.32 16.26
N SER A 304 -31.52 33.73 15.05
CA SER A 304 -31.59 35.10 14.58
C SER A 304 -32.84 35.28 13.71
N ASN A 305 -33.37 36.50 13.65
CA ASN A 305 -34.40 36.88 12.67
C ASN A 305 -33.87 36.87 11.22
N THR A 306 -32.55 36.71 11.02
CA THR A 306 -31.92 36.55 9.72
C THR A 306 -31.61 35.08 9.44
N PRO A 307 -31.94 34.58 8.22
CA PRO A 307 -31.57 33.23 7.82
C PRO A 307 -30.03 33.11 7.80
N TRP A 308 -29.53 32.00 8.36
CA TRP A 308 -28.12 31.63 8.31
C TRP A 308 -27.96 30.32 7.52
N PRO A 309 -26.99 30.25 6.57
CA PRO A 309 -26.25 31.40 6.01
C PRO A 309 -27.19 32.38 5.30
N SER A 310 -26.74 33.61 5.07
CA SER A 310 -27.46 34.51 4.16
C SER A 310 -27.44 33.92 2.74
N GLU A 311 -28.48 34.15 1.93
CA GLU A 311 -28.49 33.61 0.56
C GLU A 311 -27.29 34.16 -0.26
N VAL A 312 -26.84 35.38 0.04
CA VAL A 312 -25.65 35.97 -0.61
C VAL A 312 -24.38 35.19 -0.23
N ASP A 313 -24.16 34.89 1.04
CA ASP A 313 -22.98 34.11 1.47
C ASP A 313 -23.05 32.67 0.98
N PHE A 314 -24.24 32.08 0.97
CA PHE A 314 -24.47 30.77 0.37
C PHE A 314 -24.06 30.75 -1.12
N LEU A 315 -24.55 31.71 -1.90
CA LEU A 315 -24.25 31.80 -3.33
C LEU A 315 -22.76 32.05 -3.59
N LYS A 316 -22.04 32.79 -2.72
CA LYS A 316 -20.58 32.91 -2.80
C LYS A 316 -19.89 31.56 -2.64
N VAL A 317 -20.28 30.76 -1.65
CA VAL A 317 -19.71 29.41 -1.43
C VAL A 317 -20.07 28.46 -2.58
N ALA A 318 -21.33 28.45 -3.02
CA ALA A 318 -21.78 27.62 -4.12
C ALA A 318 -21.04 27.98 -5.43
N SER A 319 -20.90 29.28 -5.72
CA SER A 319 -20.16 29.76 -6.88
C SER A 319 -18.66 29.46 -6.79
N ALA A 320 -18.05 29.50 -5.61
CA ALA A 320 -16.64 29.17 -5.44
C ALA A 320 -16.36 27.66 -5.56
N SER A 321 -17.37 26.84 -5.26
CA SER A 321 -17.28 25.39 -5.40
C SER A 321 -17.28 24.96 -6.86
N SER A 322 -17.95 25.67 -7.78
CA SER A 322 -17.97 25.40 -9.23
C SER A 322 -18.16 23.92 -9.63
N GLY A 323 -18.94 23.14 -8.87
CA GLY A 323 -19.13 21.69 -9.12
C GLY A 323 -18.09 20.75 -8.48
N HIS A 324 -17.14 21.27 -7.70
CA HIS A 324 -16.19 20.50 -6.89
C HIS A 324 -16.77 20.11 -5.53
N PHE A 325 -17.17 18.84 -5.40
CA PHE A 325 -17.61 18.27 -4.12
C PHE A 325 -16.54 18.36 -3.03
N VAL A 326 -15.26 18.22 -3.37
CA VAL A 326 -14.17 18.32 -2.40
C VAL A 326 -14.11 19.68 -1.71
N PHE A 327 -14.38 20.77 -2.43
CA PHE A 327 -14.41 22.12 -1.85
C PHE A 327 -15.60 22.26 -0.91
N ALA A 328 -16.78 21.85 -1.39
CA ALA A 328 -18.00 21.90 -0.60
C ALA A 328 -17.90 21.07 0.69
N GLU A 329 -17.29 19.88 0.61
CA GLU A 329 -17.07 19.00 1.76
C GLU A 329 -16.06 19.59 2.75
N LEU A 330 -14.97 20.18 2.26
CA LEU A 330 -14.00 20.90 3.09
C LEU A 330 -14.66 22.06 3.85
N VAL A 331 -15.42 22.90 3.15
CA VAL A 331 -16.18 24.01 3.75
C VAL A 331 -17.13 23.49 4.83
N SER A 332 -17.88 22.43 4.51
CA SER A 332 -18.82 21.83 5.45
C SER A 332 -18.12 21.34 6.73
N ARG A 333 -17.00 20.60 6.59
CA ARG A 333 -16.20 20.12 7.73
C ARG A 333 -15.62 21.27 8.56
N PHE A 334 -15.12 22.32 7.90
CA PHE A 334 -14.53 23.47 8.57
C PHE A 334 -15.56 24.28 9.37
N ILE A 335 -16.81 24.35 8.90
CA ILE A 335 -17.88 25.12 9.54
C ILE A 335 -18.55 24.36 10.69
N ILE A 336 -18.74 23.03 10.56
CA ILE A 336 -19.50 22.21 11.52
C ILE A 336 -18.70 21.80 12.77
N ASP A 337 -17.41 22.10 12.84
CA ASP A 337 -16.58 21.64 13.96
C ASP A 337 -16.72 22.54 15.21
N GLU A 338 -17.46 22.03 16.21
CA GLU A 338 -17.72 22.64 17.52
C GLU A 338 -16.45 22.95 18.33
N THR A 339 -15.36 22.23 18.08
CA THR A 339 -14.12 22.35 18.86
C THR A 339 -13.32 23.60 18.48
N TYR A 340 -13.48 24.09 17.25
CA TYR A 340 -12.58 25.10 16.67
C TYR A 340 -13.20 26.48 16.48
N GLY A 341 -14.53 26.57 16.36
CA GLY A 341 -15.20 27.85 16.23
C GLY A 341 -16.69 27.71 16.09
N ASN A 342 -17.40 28.84 16.16
CA ASN A 342 -18.82 28.87 15.84
C ASN A 342 -19.01 28.95 14.32
N PRO A 343 -20.09 28.37 13.77
CA PRO A 343 -20.30 28.29 12.33
C PRO A 343 -20.38 29.66 11.64
N VAL A 344 -20.84 30.71 12.33
CA VAL A 344 -20.90 32.08 11.80
C VAL A 344 -19.50 32.64 11.54
N SER A 345 -18.59 32.49 12.51
CA SER A 345 -17.21 32.95 12.39
C SER A 345 -16.42 32.14 11.35
N GLN A 346 -16.62 30.82 11.30
CA GLN A 346 -15.96 29.95 10.32
C GLN A 346 -16.42 30.26 8.89
N LEU A 347 -17.71 30.49 8.68
CA LEU A 347 -18.22 30.92 7.37
C LEU A 347 -17.58 32.24 6.92
N LYS A 348 -17.39 33.22 7.82
CA LYS A 348 -16.68 34.47 7.47
C LYS A 348 -15.24 34.23 7.01
N VAL A 349 -14.53 33.28 7.62
CA VAL A 349 -13.18 32.90 7.18
C VAL A 349 -13.20 32.31 5.78
N VAL A 350 -14.17 31.44 5.48
CA VAL A 350 -14.36 30.85 4.15
C VAL A 350 -14.67 31.93 3.11
N ILE A 351 -15.60 32.84 3.40
CA ILE A 351 -15.94 33.95 2.50
C ILE A 351 -14.73 34.84 2.24
N ALA A 352 -13.96 35.19 3.27
CA ALA A 352 -12.75 35.99 3.11
C ALA A 352 -11.69 35.29 2.22
N ALA A 353 -11.56 33.96 2.31
CA ALA A 353 -10.66 33.19 1.45
C ALA A 353 -11.13 33.21 -0.02
N ILE A 354 -12.44 33.09 -0.25
CA ILE A 354 -13.03 33.16 -1.59
C ILE A 354 -12.79 34.55 -2.20
N GLU A 355 -13.06 35.62 -1.44
CA GLU A 355 -12.93 37.01 -1.91
C GLU A 355 -11.48 37.45 -2.16
N ALA A 356 -10.51 36.83 -1.47
CA ALA A 356 -9.09 37.08 -1.71
C ALA A 356 -8.57 36.50 -3.03
N SER A 357 -9.39 35.73 -3.76
CA SER A 357 -8.99 35.02 -4.99
C SER A 357 -9.20 35.88 -6.25
N PRO A 358 -8.16 36.29 -6.99
CA PRO A 358 -8.32 37.00 -8.25
C PRO A 358 -9.04 36.14 -9.31
N SER A 359 -10.04 36.70 -9.98
CA SER A 359 -10.89 35.99 -10.94
C SER A 359 -10.13 35.44 -12.17
N ALA A 360 -8.94 35.97 -12.46
CA ALA A 360 -8.07 35.48 -13.52
C ALA A 360 -7.42 34.12 -13.19
N ILE A 361 -7.17 33.83 -11.90
CA ILE A 361 -6.53 32.59 -11.44
C ILE A 361 -7.53 31.42 -11.41
N LEU A 362 -8.81 31.71 -11.13
CA LEU A 362 -9.90 30.72 -11.17
C LEU A 362 -10.14 30.17 -12.58
N ARG A 363 -9.80 30.92 -13.64
CA ARG A 363 -9.93 30.45 -15.03
C ARG A 363 -8.81 29.50 -15.47
N SER A 364 -7.67 29.52 -14.80
CA SER A 364 -6.49 28.73 -15.18
C SER A 364 -6.24 27.50 -14.30
N ASN A 365 -6.72 27.49 -13.05
CA ASN A 365 -6.65 26.35 -12.15
C ASN A 365 -8.04 26.04 -11.56
N PRO A 366 -8.71 24.95 -11.98
CA PRO A 366 -10.00 24.53 -11.42
C PRO A 366 -9.97 24.29 -9.90
N LEU A 367 -8.79 24.00 -9.33
CA LEU A 367 -8.59 23.81 -7.89
C LEU A 367 -8.18 25.10 -7.16
N ALA A 368 -8.10 26.26 -7.82
CA ALA A 368 -7.61 27.50 -7.18
C ALA A 368 -8.43 27.91 -5.95
N SER A 369 -9.77 27.82 -5.99
CA SER A 369 -10.60 28.08 -4.81
C SER A 369 -10.23 27.16 -3.64
N LEU A 370 -9.96 25.88 -3.94
CA LEU A 370 -9.58 24.87 -2.96
C LEU A 370 -8.18 25.14 -2.39
N ASP A 371 -7.23 25.48 -3.25
CA ASP A 371 -5.85 25.82 -2.88
C ASP A 371 -5.80 27.05 -1.98
N ASN A 372 -6.61 28.08 -2.28
CA ASN A 372 -6.72 29.28 -1.45
C ASN A 372 -7.35 29.00 -0.08
N LEU A 373 -8.30 28.06 0.00
CA LEU A 373 -8.85 27.64 1.28
C LEU A 373 -7.82 26.83 2.11
N TYR A 374 -7.02 25.99 1.47
CA TYR A 374 -5.89 25.33 2.15
C TYR A 374 -4.86 26.35 2.66
N GLU A 375 -4.46 27.30 1.83
CA GLU A 375 -3.57 28.40 2.23
C GLU A 375 -4.15 29.19 3.40
N ARG A 376 -5.44 29.51 3.37
CA ARG A 376 -6.10 30.18 4.49
C ARG A 376 -6.06 29.37 5.78
N ILE A 377 -6.23 28.05 5.70
CA ILE A 377 -6.10 27.17 6.87
C ILE A 377 -4.66 27.23 7.40
N PHE A 378 -3.65 27.13 6.53
CA PHE A 378 -2.24 27.24 6.93
C PHE A 378 -1.88 28.60 7.53
N SER A 379 -2.48 29.68 7.05
CA SER A 379 -2.26 31.02 7.59
C SER A 379 -2.81 31.21 9.00
N THR A 380 -3.67 30.30 9.49
CA THR A 380 -4.16 30.30 10.89
C THR A 380 -3.22 29.59 11.85
N ILE A 381 -2.21 28.87 11.34
CA ILE A 381 -1.18 28.23 12.14
C ILE A 381 -0.14 29.28 12.51
N SER A 382 0.26 29.33 13.79
CA SER A 382 1.29 30.28 14.23
C SER A 382 2.61 30.03 13.50
N SER A 383 3.38 31.11 13.28
CA SER A 383 4.67 31.06 12.59
C SER A 383 5.64 30.05 13.21
N ASP A 384 5.57 29.85 14.52
CA ASP A 384 6.47 28.96 15.25
C ASP A 384 6.12 27.48 15.08
N ILE A 385 4.85 27.17 14.82
CA ILE A 385 4.33 25.79 14.67
C ILE A 385 4.29 25.37 13.19
N GLN A 386 4.18 26.33 12.28
CA GLN A 386 4.02 26.06 10.85
C GLN A 386 5.17 25.23 10.25
N PRO A 387 6.47 25.49 10.51
CA PRO A 387 7.56 24.65 10.01
C PRO A 387 7.47 23.19 10.47
N ILE A 388 7.07 22.96 11.73
CA ILE A 388 6.86 21.61 12.28
C ILE A 388 5.73 20.91 11.54
N THR A 389 4.62 21.63 11.37
CA THR A 389 3.42 21.13 10.67
C THR A 389 3.75 20.70 9.24
N LEU A 390 4.42 21.57 8.48
CA LEU A 390 4.75 21.28 7.09
C LEU A 390 5.68 20.07 6.97
N ARG A 391 6.71 19.95 7.82
CA ARG A 391 7.60 18.78 7.83
C ARG A 391 6.85 17.48 8.15
N LEU A 392 5.97 17.52 9.15
CA LEU A 392 5.14 16.38 9.53
C LEU A 392 4.25 15.91 8.36
N LEU A 393 3.55 16.84 7.69
CA LEU A 393 2.70 16.50 6.55
C LEU A 393 3.50 16.03 5.33
N ALA A 394 4.58 16.73 5.00
CA ALA A 394 5.37 16.42 3.82
C ALA A 394 5.99 15.02 3.92
N LEU A 395 6.53 14.64 5.08
CA LEU A 395 7.00 13.28 5.32
C LEU A 395 5.87 12.25 5.26
N SER A 396 4.74 12.55 5.89
CA SER A 396 3.59 11.65 5.94
C SER A 396 3.01 11.36 4.56
N PHE A 397 3.13 12.28 3.59
CA PHE A 397 2.57 12.09 2.24
C PHE A 397 3.60 11.72 1.17
N ALA A 398 4.85 12.14 1.30
CA ALA A 398 5.89 11.83 0.31
C ALA A 398 6.50 10.44 0.51
N ALA A 399 6.71 10.03 1.76
CA ALA A 399 7.50 8.84 2.08
C ALA A 399 6.60 7.63 2.34
N ILE A 400 6.02 7.05 1.29
CA ILE A 400 4.99 5.98 1.40
C ILE A 400 5.44 4.76 2.24
N ASN A 401 6.75 4.47 2.30
CA ASN A 401 7.27 3.35 3.13
C ASN A 401 7.57 3.77 4.59
N PHE A 402 7.47 5.06 4.90
CA PHE A 402 7.88 5.71 6.14
C PHE A 402 6.81 6.66 6.68
N ASN A 403 5.56 6.54 6.23
CA ASN A 403 4.46 7.43 6.56
C ASN A 403 3.68 7.02 7.82
N LYS A 404 4.24 6.11 8.64
CA LYS A 404 3.65 5.71 9.92
C LYS A 404 3.70 6.93 10.85
N PHE A 405 2.57 7.35 11.39
CA PHE A 405 2.43 8.62 12.12
C PHE A 405 3.42 8.71 13.29
N TRP A 406 3.46 7.69 14.14
CA TRP A 406 4.40 7.64 15.28
C TRP A 406 5.86 7.71 14.82
N PHE A 407 6.21 7.05 13.70
CA PHE A 407 7.56 7.03 13.16
C PHE A 407 7.96 8.42 12.68
N VAL A 408 7.11 9.07 11.90
CA VAL A 408 7.33 10.44 11.41
C VAL A 408 7.50 11.43 12.57
N CYS A 409 6.65 11.35 13.61
CA CYS A 409 6.78 12.19 14.79
C CYS A 409 8.14 12.01 15.48
N ASN A 410 8.59 10.78 15.66
CA ASN A 410 9.87 10.49 16.30
C ASN A 410 11.07 10.87 15.42
N CYS A 411 10.98 10.77 14.09
CA CYS A 411 12.00 11.29 13.17
C CYS A 411 12.13 12.82 13.24
N LEU A 412 11.05 13.50 13.61
CA LEU A 412 11.03 14.95 13.82
C LEU A 412 11.27 15.34 15.29
N GLU A 413 11.61 14.38 16.14
CA GLU A 413 11.81 14.56 17.59
C GLU A 413 10.60 15.14 18.33
N LEU A 414 9.38 14.98 17.79
CA LEU A 414 8.16 15.58 18.35
C LEU A 414 7.64 14.79 19.56
N SER A 415 7.31 15.51 20.63
CA SER A 415 6.47 14.96 21.68
C SER A 415 5.03 14.77 21.17
N GLN A 416 4.22 13.99 21.89
CA GLN A 416 2.80 13.88 21.59
C GLN A 416 2.13 15.27 21.60
N ALA A 417 2.44 16.13 22.58
CA ALA A 417 1.85 17.46 22.66
C ALA A 417 2.20 18.32 21.43
N ASP A 418 3.45 18.27 20.95
CA ASP A 418 3.89 19.04 19.78
C ASP A 418 3.26 18.53 18.50
N ALA A 419 3.19 17.21 18.32
CA ALA A 419 2.58 16.60 17.13
C ALA A 419 1.09 16.96 17.01
N TYR A 420 0.32 16.82 18.10
CA TYR A 420 -1.10 17.18 18.10
C TYR A 420 -1.30 18.69 18.07
N GLY A 421 -0.40 19.47 18.66
CA GLY A 421 -0.37 20.93 18.54
C GLY A 421 -0.20 21.40 17.10
N ALA A 422 0.70 20.75 16.34
CA ALA A 422 0.93 21.02 14.93
C ALA A 422 -0.27 20.67 14.03
N LEU A 423 -0.94 19.55 14.32
CA LEU A 423 -2.09 19.11 13.52
C LEU A 423 -3.41 19.80 13.91
N ARG A 424 -3.47 20.46 15.07
CA ARG A 424 -4.71 21.00 15.64
C ARG A 424 -5.56 21.82 14.65
N LYS A 425 -4.96 22.71 13.86
CA LYS A 425 -5.73 23.56 12.91
C LYS A 425 -6.13 22.85 11.61
N LEU A 426 -5.78 21.59 11.43
CA LEU A 426 -5.98 20.81 10.20
C LEU A 426 -7.14 19.80 10.29
N HIS A 427 -7.98 19.87 11.32
CA HIS A 427 -9.13 18.98 11.55
C HIS A 427 -10.11 18.89 10.36
N SER A 428 -10.19 19.92 9.51
CA SER A 428 -11.09 19.96 8.37
C SER A 428 -10.52 19.25 7.13
N VAL A 429 -9.20 19.03 7.11
CA VAL A 429 -8.45 18.45 5.98
C VAL A 429 -7.83 17.09 6.31
N LEU A 430 -7.63 16.78 7.60
CA LEU A 430 -7.03 15.54 8.09
C LEU A 430 -7.93 14.83 9.09
N ARG A 431 -8.01 13.51 8.94
CA ARG A 431 -8.45 12.62 10.00
C ARG A 431 -7.28 12.42 10.96
N ILE A 432 -7.32 13.13 12.08
CA ILE A 432 -6.29 13.07 13.12
C ILE A 432 -6.67 11.93 14.07
N PRO A 433 -5.89 10.84 14.16
CA PRO A 433 -6.20 9.74 15.06
C PRO A 433 -6.13 10.22 16.52
N PRO A 434 -7.02 9.77 17.42
CA PRO A 434 -6.85 9.98 18.85
C PRO A 434 -5.58 9.31 19.38
N PRO A 435 -4.91 9.86 20.41
CA PRO A 435 -3.69 9.27 20.96
C PRO A 435 -3.82 7.80 21.38
N GLU A 436 -4.99 7.40 21.86
CA GLU A 436 -5.24 6.03 22.34
C GLU A 436 -5.37 5.01 21.19
N GLU A 437 -5.67 5.47 19.98
CA GLU A 437 -5.87 4.61 18.79
C GLU A 437 -4.58 4.42 17.98
N VAL A 438 -3.51 5.16 18.31
CA VAL A 438 -2.24 5.11 17.58
C VAL A 438 -1.53 3.78 17.82
N ASN A 439 -1.20 3.10 16.74
CA ASN A 439 -0.46 1.84 16.68
C ASN A 439 0.68 1.89 15.64
N ASP A 440 1.38 0.77 15.45
CA ASP A 440 2.49 0.66 14.51
C ASP A 440 2.11 0.92 13.05
N ASP A 441 0.84 0.73 12.68
CA ASP A 441 0.32 0.88 11.32
C ASP A 441 -0.59 2.11 11.16
N THR A 442 -0.62 3.01 12.15
CA THR A 442 -1.39 4.25 12.06
C THR A 442 -0.73 5.25 11.12
N HIS A 443 -1.50 5.85 10.21
CA HIS A 443 -1.07 6.85 9.24
C HIS A 443 -1.84 8.15 9.39
N LEU A 444 -1.25 9.28 9.01
CA LEU A 444 -2.02 10.51 8.83
C LEU A 444 -2.79 10.45 7.53
N GLU A 445 -4.11 10.65 7.62
CA GLU A 445 -5.00 10.49 6.47
C GLU A 445 -5.65 11.81 6.10
N PRO A 446 -5.42 12.35 4.89
CA PRO A 446 -6.23 13.44 4.40
C PRO A 446 -7.64 12.93 4.10
N PHE A 447 -8.66 13.74 4.38
CA PHE A 447 -10.03 13.39 3.98
C PHE A 447 -10.18 13.26 2.46
N HIS A 448 -9.34 13.96 1.71
CA HIS A 448 -9.30 13.85 0.26
C HIS A 448 -7.87 14.03 -0.28
N LYS A 449 -7.51 13.24 -1.30
CA LYS A 449 -6.19 13.21 -1.93
C LYS A 449 -5.72 14.57 -2.47
N SER A 450 -6.64 15.47 -2.81
CA SER A 450 -6.30 16.84 -3.25
C SER A 450 -5.46 17.61 -2.24
N PHE A 451 -5.57 17.30 -0.94
CA PHE A 451 -4.77 17.93 0.11
C PHE A 451 -3.33 17.43 0.09
N SER A 452 -3.10 16.11 0.02
CA SER A 452 -1.74 15.59 -0.16
C SER A 452 -1.13 16.08 -1.49
N ASP A 453 -1.92 16.12 -2.56
CA ASP A 453 -1.48 16.64 -3.85
C ASP A 453 -1.14 18.14 -3.78
N TYR A 454 -1.77 18.90 -2.88
CA TYR A 454 -1.46 20.31 -2.65
C TYR A 454 -0.10 20.43 -1.94
N ILE A 455 0.06 19.75 -0.80
CA ILE A 455 1.29 19.79 0.01
C ILE A 455 2.53 19.36 -0.78
N LEU A 456 2.38 18.33 -1.61
CA LEU A 456 3.48 17.78 -2.39
C LEU A 456 3.75 18.56 -3.68
N SER A 457 2.95 19.56 -4.03
CA SER A 457 3.08 20.30 -5.29
C SER A 457 3.73 21.67 -5.08
N PRO A 458 4.94 21.92 -5.61
CA PRO A 458 5.58 23.24 -5.49
C PRO A 458 4.77 24.36 -6.15
N THR A 459 4.03 24.04 -7.21
CA THR A 459 3.22 25.01 -7.95
C THR A 459 1.91 25.35 -7.25
N ARG A 460 1.36 24.45 -6.42
CA ARG A 460 0.11 24.68 -5.70
C ARG A 460 0.33 25.22 -4.29
N SER A 461 1.21 24.60 -3.51
CA SER A 461 1.42 25.02 -2.11
C SER A 461 2.43 26.15 -1.93
N GLY A 462 3.20 26.50 -2.97
CA GLY A 462 4.09 27.66 -2.97
C GLY A 462 5.01 27.69 -1.75
N GLN A 463 4.84 28.71 -0.89
CA GLN A 463 5.61 28.88 0.36
C GLN A 463 5.44 27.73 1.37
N TYR A 464 4.38 26.94 1.27
CA TYR A 464 4.12 25.80 2.14
C TYR A 464 4.73 24.48 1.60
N HIS A 465 5.36 24.50 0.42
CA HIS A 465 5.97 23.32 -0.15
C HIS A 465 7.31 22.95 0.52
N ILE A 466 7.56 21.65 0.70
CA ILE A 466 8.87 21.12 1.09
C ILE A 466 9.42 20.29 -0.06
N SER A 467 10.49 20.81 -0.70
CA SER A 467 11.07 20.23 -1.92
C SER A 467 11.65 18.83 -1.75
N ASP A 468 12.25 18.54 -0.59
CA ASP A 468 12.77 17.20 -0.28
C ASP A 468 12.44 16.88 1.19
N PRO A 469 11.26 16.30 1.45
CA PRO A 469 10.79 16.03 2.80
C PRO A 469 11.72 15.10 3.57
N LEU A 470 12.26 14.08 2.91
CA LEU A 470 13.21 13.15 3.50
C LEU A 470 14.51 13.87 3.85
N LYS A 471 15.12 14.61 2.92
CA LYS A 471 16.36 15.36 3.18
C LYS A 471 16.19 16.46 4.22
N SER A 472 15.06 17.18 4.23
CA SER A 472 14.81 18.25 5.21
C SER A 472 14.67 17.73 6.65
N THR A 473 14.28 16.47 6.80
CA THR A 473 14.08 15.80 8.09
C THR A 473 15.34 15.07 8.52
N LEU A 474 16.00 14.41 7.58
CA LEU A 474 17.32 13.80 7.71
C LEU A 474 18.46 14.84 7.80
N VAL A 475 18.18 16.10 8.12
CA VAL A 475 19.19 17.10 8.47
C VAL A 475 18.94 17.65 9.88
N GLY A 476 17.74 17.41 10.45
CA GLY A 476 17.33 17.90 11.76
C GLY A 476 17.37 16.86 12.89
N ALA A 477 17.44 15.56 12.58
CA ALA A 477 17.56 14.53 13.61
C ALA A 477 18.98 14.56 14.21
N SER A 478 19.07 14.94 15.47
CA SER A 478 20.31 14.94 16.23
C SER A 478 20.86 13.52 16.39
N SER A 479 22.11 13.42 16.86
CA SER A 479 22.96 12.23 16.93
C SER A 479 22.42 11.01 17.70
N ARG A 480 21.15 11.00 18.13
CA ARG A 480 20.50 9.88 18.81
C ARG A 480 19.05 9.75 18.37
N ILE A 481 18.75 8.72 17.57
CA ILE A 481 17.38 8.26 17.38
C ILE A 481 16.83 7.88 18.76
N LYS A 482 15.92 8.68 19.32
CA LYS A 482 15.27 8.43 20.61
C LYS A 482 13.77 8.48 20.45
N VAL A 483 13.08 7.64 21.21
CA VAL A 483 11.61 7.70 21.28
C VAL A 483 11.20 8.97 22.04
N SER A 484 10.76 10.00 21.32
CA SER A 484 10.12 11.22 21.85
C SER A 484 8.65 10.98 22.21
N TRP A 485 8.00 10.04 21.53
CA TRP A 485 6.62 9.65 21.81
C TRP A 485 6.44 8.13 21.66
N ALA A 486 6.07 7.50 22.76
CA ALA A 486 5.70 6.10 22.82
C ALA A 486 4.17 5.94 22.75
N TYR A 487 3.67 5.29 21.71
CA TYR A 487 2.23 4.96 21.59
C TYR A 487 1.84 3.69 22.38
N LYS A 488 2.81 2.97 22.96
CA LYS A 488 2.63 1.79 23.81
C LYS A 488 3.73 1.71 24.87
N ASP A 489 3.50 0.91 25.92
CA ASP A 489 4.39 0.83 27.08
C ASP A 489 5.77 0.19 26.80
N ASP A 490 5.92 -0.63 25.76
CA ASP A 490 7.21 -1.25 25.39
C ASP A 490 8.12 -0.27 24.64
N VAL A 491 8.64 0.74 25.36
CA VAL A 491 9.55 1.76 24.85
C VAL A 491 10.82 1.14 24.24
N ALA A 492 11.31 0.04 24.79
CA ALA A 492 12.49 -0.66 24.26
C ALA A 492 12.23 -1.25 22.88
N LYS A 493 11.03 -1.81 22.63
CA LYS A 493 10.62 -2.24 21.28
C LYS A 493 10.50 -1.07 20.33
N LEU A 494 9.86 0.01 20.75
CA LEU A 494 9.71 1.21 19.92
C LEU A 494 11.06 1.82 19.53
N GLN A 495 12.01 1.83 20.47
CA GLN A 495 13.37 2.29 20.22
C GLN A 495 14.08 1.44 19.17
N ALA A 496 13.88 0.12 19.20
CA ALA A 496 14.42 -0.81 18.20
C ALA A 496 13.73 -0.64 16.83
N ASP A 497 12.40 -0.51 16.82
CA ASP A 497 11.61 -0.25 15.61
C ASP A 497 12.04 1.05 14.93
N LEU A 498 12.12 2.14 15.71
CA LEU A 498 12.50 3.46 15.24
C LEU A 498 13.91 3.45 14.63
N PHE A 499 14.86 2.80 15.31
CA PHE A 499 16.20 2.61 14.78
C PHE A 499 16.20 1.85 13.44
N TYR A 500 15.49 0.72 13.38
CA TYR A 500 15.40 -0.10 12.16
C TYR A 500 14.81 0.68 10.99
N TRP A 501 13.66 1.33 11.19
CA TRP A 501 12.96 2.05 10.12
C TRP A 501 13.74 3.30 9.67
N SER A 502 14.44 3.97 10.59
CA SER A 502 15.32 5.08 10.24
C SER A 502 16.44 4.60 9.35
N LEU A 503 17.18 3.57 9.77
CA LEU A 503 18.27 2.99 8.97
C LEU A 503 17.78 2.45 7.61
N PHE A 504 16.60 1.86 7.55
CA PHE A 504 15.98 1.41 6.29
C PHE A 504 15.68 2.59 5.35
N ALA A 505 15.22 3.74 5.88
CA ALA A 505 14.98 4.95 5.09
C ALA A 505 16.26 5.48 4.45
N VAL A 506 17.34 5.48 5.20
CA VAL A 506 18.68 5.88 4.75
C VAL A 506 19.14 5.02 3.59
N VAL A 507 19.17 3.70 3.83
CA VAL A 507 19.62 2.72 2.84
C VAL A 507 18.81 2.84 1.57
N LYS A 508 17.49 2.95 1.69
CA LYS A 508 16.61 3.08 0.53
C LYS A 508 16.86 4.38 -0.24
N TYR A 509 17.00 5.50 0.46
CA TYR A 509 17.28 6.79 -0.17
C TYR A 509 18.60 6.75 -0.96
N ILE A 510 19.64 6.11 -0.40
CA ILE A 510 20.93 5.94 -1.09
C ILE A 510 20.74 5.07 -2.34
N ASP A 511 20.06 3.92 -2.22
CA ASP A 511 19.83 3.04 -3.36
C ASP A 511 19.05 3.76 -4.48
N ASP A 512 18.03 4.54 -4.12
CA ASP A 512 17.25 5.36 -5.06
C ASP A 512 18.12 6.46 -5.70
N ALA A 513 18.95 7.17 -4.92
CA ALA A 513 19.87 8.18 -5.42
C ALA A 513 20.95 7.61 -6.35
N MET A 514 21.47 6.41 -6.04
CA MET A 514 22.42 5.70 -6.90
C MET A 514 21.82 5.25 -8.24
N ASN A 515 20.49 5.16 -8.34
CA ASN A 515 19.79 4.87 -9.59
C ASN A 515 19.51 6.13 -10.44
N CYS A 516 19.74 7.34 -9.92
CA CYS A 516 19.56 8.61 -10.63
C CYS A 516 20.94 9.16 -11.06
N GLU A 517 21.22 9.20 -12.36
CA GLU A 517 22.53 9.63 -12.91
C GLU A 517 22.89 11.10 -12.59
N ASP A 518 21.91 11.97 -12.34
CA ASP A 518 22.10 13.43 -12.20
C ASP A 518 22.33 13.94 -10.75
N ASP A 519 21.98 13.17 -9.71
CA ASP A 519 21.95 13.68 -8.31
C ASP A 519 23.07 13.15 -7.39
N ALA A 520 23.79 12.10 -7.81
CA ALA A 520 24.70 11.33 -6.95
C ALA A 520 25.87 12.14 -6.36
N VAL A 521 26.29 13.24 -7.00
CA VAL A 521 27.51 13.97 -6.64
C VAL A 521 27.29 15.02 -5.54
N HIS A 522 26.11 15.64 -5.45
CA HIS A 522 25.84 16.73 -4.49
C HIS A 522 25.14 16.28 -3.19
N THR A 523 24.51 15.11 -3.18
CA THR A 523 23.86 14.53 -1.99
C THR A 523 24.86 13.88 -1.04
N ASN A 524 26.00 13.40 -1.56
CA ASN A 524 26.93 12.54 -0.81
C ASN A 524 27.53 13.24 0.42
N ASP A 525 27.98 14.49 0.33
CA ASP A 525 28.68 15.16 1.44
C ASP A 525 27.79 15.57 2.63
N ARG A 526 26.55 16.00 2.35
CA ARG A 526 25.57 16.37 3.40
C ARG A 526 24.96 15.14 4.07
N LEU A 527 24.66 14.09 3.30
CA LEU A 527 24.22 12.81 3.84
C LEU A 527 25.36 12.14 4.61
N ALA A 528 26.59 12.15 4.09
CA ALA A 528 27.78 11.69 4.81
C ALA A 528 27.96 12.43 6.13
N THR A 529 27.68 13.74 6.18
CA THR A 529 27.75 14.51 7.43
C THR A 529 26.63 14.11 8.40
N PHE A 530 25.38 14.01 7.94
CA PHE A 530 24.26 13.55 8.75
C PHE A 530 24.46 12.13 9.30
N PHE A 531 24.92 11.19 8.47
CA PHE A 531 25.16 9.80 8.87
C PHE A 531 26.43 9.59 9.67
N ARG A 532 27.43 10.47 9.56
CA ARG A 532 28.56 10.52 10.50
C ARG A 532 28.11 10.91 11.91
N ASP A 533 27.04 11.68 12.02
CA ASP A 533 26.55 12.22 13.29
C ASP A 533 25.50 11.32 13.96
N ILE A 534 24.79 10.44 13.24
CA ILE A 534 23.88 9.47 13.88
C ILE A 534 24.69 8.36 14.56
N ASP A 535 24.44 8.17 15.85
CA ASP A 535 24.99 7.06 16.63
C ASP A 535 24.30 5.72 16.27
N TYR A 536 24.65 5.16 15.10
CA TYR A 536 24.35 3.76 14.76
C TYR A 536 25.32 2.76 15.43
N ALA A 537 26.23 3.23 16.31
CA ALA A 537 27.19 2.38 17.02
C ALA A 537 26.48 1.27 17.80
N ASP A 538 25.38 1.63 18.46
CA ASP A 538 24.76 0.73 19.41
C ASP A 538 23.70 -0.16 18.75
N LEU A 539 24.17 -1.08 17.91
CA LEU A 539 23.37 -2.18 17.37
C LEU A 539 22.86 -3.13 18.47
N SER A 540 23.22 -2.94 19.75
CA SER A 540 22.64 -3.70 20.87
C SER A 540 21.17 -3.38 21.14
N ASN A 541 20.66 -2.24 20.65
CA ASN A 541 19.24 -1.92 20.77
C ASN A 541 18.36 -2.69 19.78
N LEU A 542 18.94 -3.30 18.73
CA LEU A 542 18.20 -4.19 17.85
C LEU A 542 17.81 -5.46 18.61
N LYS A 543 16.50 -5.64 18.85
CA LYS A 543 15.95 -6.91 19.31
C LYS A 543 16.20 -7.98 18.24
N MET A 544 16.21 -9.25 18.65
CA MET A 544 16.50 -10.43 17.81
C MET A 544 15.61 -10.53 16.54
N GLU A 545 14.46 -9.84 16.50
CA GLU A 545 13.53 -9.80 15.37
C GLU A 545 13.91 -8.78 14.26
N TYR A 546 14.79 -7.83 14.59
CA TYR A 546 15.26 -6.72 13.74
C TYR A 546 16.75 -6.86 13.49
N THR A 547 17.12 -7.98 12.91
CA THR A 547 18.52 -8.26 12.64
C THR A 547 19.09 -7.32 11.58
N VAL A 548 20.37 -6.98 11.71
CA VAL A 548 21.08 -6.20 10.68
C VAL A 548 21.04 -6.91 9.33
N GLY A 549 21.10 -8.24 9.27
CA GLY A 549 21.02 -8.94 7.98
C GLY A 549 19.64 -8.80 7.33
N ARG A 550 18.57 -8.53 8.09
CA ARG A 550 17.25 -8.17 7.54
C ARG A 550 17.24 -6.81 6.84
N LEU A 551 17.99 -5.84 7.36
CA LEU A 551 18.19 -4.53 6.73
C LEU A 551 18.97 -4.66 5.42
N PHE A 552 20.06 -5.44 5.44
CA PHE A 552 20.96 -5.57 4.29
C PHE A 552 20.54 -6.64 3.28
N GLY A 553 19.54 -7.46 3.62
CA GLY A 553 19.28 -8.70 2.92
C GLY A 553 18.04 -8.74 2.03
N HIS A 554 17.54 -7.64 1.47
CA HIS A 554 16.47 -7.75 0.46
C HIS A 554 16.61 -6.83 -0.75
N LYS A 555 17.36 -5.73 -0.66
CA LYS A 555 17.39 -4.72 -1.73
C LYS A 555 18.71 -3.98 -1.90
N ILE A 556 19.71 -4.23 -1.06
CA ILE A 556 20.95 -3.48 -1.10
C ILE A 556 21.84 -4.00 -2.22
N ARG A 557 22.16 -3.14 -3.19
CA ARG A 557 23.16 -3.43 -4.23
C ARG A 557 24.58 -3.38 -3.66
N ALA A 558 25.48 -4.09 -4.34
CA ALA A 558 26.92 -4.05 -4.12
C ALA A 558 27.51 -2.64 -3.93
N GLY A 559 26.92 -1.65 -4.62
CA GLY A 559 27.36 -0.26 -4.61
C GLY A 559 27.18 0.50 -3.30
N ILE A 560 26.38 0.01 -2.33
CA ILE A 560 26.21 0.73 -1.06
C ILE A 560 27.47 0.67 -0.19
N PHE A 561 28.23 -0.43 -0.23
CA PHE A 561 29.32 -0.65 0.72
C PHE A 561 30.46 0.36 0.52
N PRO A 562 30.90 0.67 -0.72
CA PRO A 562 31.81 1.79 -0.96
C PRO A 562 31.29 3.12 -0.38
N VAL A 563 29.99 3.40 -0.51
CA VAL A 563 29.38 4.61 0.06
C VAL A 563 29.46 4.60 1.59
N LEU A 564 29.17 3.46 2.23
CA LEU A 564 29.29 3.30 3.69
C LEU A 564 30.76 3.38 4.16
N GLU A 565 31.72 2.93 3.35
CA GLU A 565 33.15 3.06 3.62
C GLU A 565 33.59 4.53 3.54
N ASP A 566 33.18 5.25 2.49
CA ASP A 566 33.43 6.69 2.35
C ASP A 566 32.85 7.49 3.53
N TRP A 567 31.76 7.00 4.12
CA TRP A 567 31.12 7.63 5.30
C TRP A 567 31.75 7.20 6.64
N GLY A 568 32.69 6.26 6.63
CA GLY A 568 33.32 5.70 7.83
C GLY A 568 32.37 4.86 8.69
N LEU A 569 31.30 4.33 8.11
CA LEU A 569 30.35 3.42 8.77
C LEU A 569 30.61 1.94 8.48
N ALA A 570 31.35 1.66 7.41
CA ALA A 570 31.81 0.33 7.08
C ALA A 570 33.33 0.33 6.87
N GLN A 571 33.97 -0.79 7.17
CA GLN A 571 35.38 -1.04 6.86
C GLN A 571 35.51 -2.44 6.30
N SER A 572 36.06 -2.58 5.09
CA SER A 572 36.45 -3.88 4.57
C SER A 572 37.51 -4.53 5.46
N ILE A 573 37.24 -5.76 5.90
CA ILE A 573 38.13 -6.58 6.72
C ILE A 573 38.28 -7.98 6.11
N THR A 574 39.19 -8.79 6.64
CA THR A 574 39.33 -10.20 6.24
C THR A 574 38.70 -11.12 7.28
N ILE A 575 38.29 -12.33 6.89
CA ILE A 575 37.80 -13.34 7.83
C ILE A 575 38.84 -13.62 8.93
N SER A 576 40.12 -13.67 8.57
CA SER A 576 41.24 -13.89 9.49
C SER A 576 41.43 -12.77 10.53
N SER A 577 40.85 -11.59 10.31
CA SER A 577 40.94 -10.46 11.24
C SER A 577 39.83 -10.43 12.31
N ILE A 578 38.85 -11.35 12.21
CA ILE A 578 37.74 -11.43 13.17
C ILE A 578 38.23 -12.05 14.48
N GLN A 579 38.15 -11.31 15.58
CA GLN A 579 38.54 -11.79 16.90
C GLN A 579 37.35 -12.45 17.62
N LEU A 580 37.43 -13.76 17.90
CA LEU A 580 36.30 -14.52 18.48
C LEU A 580 35.90 -14.05 19.90
N ASN A 581 36.83 -13.47 20.66
CA ASN A 581 36.59 -12.91 21.99
C ASN A 581 35.83 -11.57 21.94
N CYS A 582 35.83 -10.89 20.80
CA CYS A 582 35.02 -9.69 20.55
C CYS A 582 33.59 -10.02 20.12
N ILE A 583 33.26 -11.30 19.90
CA ILE A 583 31.92 -11.71 19.48
C ILE A 583 30.98 -11.75 20.69
N ARG A 584 29.83 -11.09 20.57
CA ARG A 584 28.85 -10.99 21.64
C ARG A 584 28.02 -12.27 21.80
N ALA A 585 28.41 -13.06 22.79
CA ALA A 585 27.78 -14.34 23.09
C ALA A 585 26.31 -14.23 23.56
N ASP A 586 25.91 -13.07 24.08
CA ASP A 586 24.55 -12.76 24.56
C ASP A 586 23.54 -12.50 23.43
N ARG A 587 24.02 -12.44 22.18
CA ARG A 587 23.19 -12.15 20.99
C ARG A 587 23.22 -13.30 19.99
N ALA A 588 22.18 -13.38 19.16
CA ALA A 588 22.18 -14.25 17.98
C ALA A 588 22.90 -13.56 16.83
N ALA A 589 23.59 -14.34 15.99
CA ALA A 589 23.89 -13.91 14.64
C ALA A 589 22.64 -13.97 13.77
N ASP A 590 22.63 -13.10 12.77
CA ASP A 590 21.66 -13.17 11.68
C ASP A 590 22.26 -13.89 10.48
N VAL A 591 21.44 -14.73 9.86
CA VAL A 591 21.79 -15.45 8.66
C VAL A 591 20.65 -15.31 7.68
N ARG A 592 20.95 -14.76 6.50
CA ARG A 592 20.03 -14.74 5.38
C ARG A 592 20.68 -15.34 4.16
N GLY A 593 19.96 -16.20 3.45
CA GLY A 593 20.53 -16.88 2.30
C GLY A 593 19.74 -18.10 1.85
N LEU A 594 20.23 -18.76 0.82
CA LEU A 594 19.64 -19.93 0.17
C LEU A 594 19.05 -20.95 1.16
N PRO A 595 17.88 -21.57 0.86
CA PRO A 595 17.41 -22.68 1.67
C PRO A 595 18.47 -23.79 1.69
N ALA A 596 18.65 -24.44 2.85
CA ALA A 596 19.70 -25.42 3.19
C ALA A 596 20.02 -26.52 2.13
N LYS A 597 19.14 -26.73 1.15
CA LYS A 597 19.34 -27.61 -0.01
C LYS A 597 20.24 -27.03 -1.12
N HIS A 598 20.60 -25.75 -1.03
CA HIS A 598 21.38 -25.03 -2.05
C HIS A 598 22.58 -24.26 -1.47
N GLU A 599 22.84 -24.35 -0.16
CA GLU A 599 24.12 -23.93 0.41
C GLU A 599 25.24 -24.83 -0.14
N PRO A 600 26.45 -24.29 -0.39
CA PRO A 600 27.60 -25.11 -0.74
C PRO A 600 27.78 -26.20 0.31
N THR A 601 27.81 -27.47 -0.10
CA THR A 601 27.89 -28.64 0.79
C THR A 601 29.13 -28.68 1.69
N ALA A 602 30.10 -27.79 1.42
CA ALA A 602 31.38 -27.71 2.11
C ALA A 602 31.42 -26.65 3.23
N ILE A 603 30.37 -25.84 3.45
CA ILE A 603 30.30 -24.95 4.63
C ILE A 603 29.73 -25.76 5.83
N PRO A 604 30.46 -25.90 6.95
CA PRO A 604 29.96 -26.53 8.16
C PRO A 604 28.66 -25.88 8.64
N ARG A 605 27.71 -26.72 9.05
CA ARG A 605 26.34 -26.34 9.44
C ARG A 605 26.24 -25.69 10.82
N PHE A 606 27.00 -24.63 11.06
CA PHE A 606 26.98 -23.95 12.36
C PHE A 606 25.59 -23.39 12.70
N PHE A 607 24.87 -22.87 11.70
CA PHE A 607 23.59 -22.17 11.88
C PHE A 607 22.32 -22.99 11.53
N THR A 608 22.42 -24.27 11.12
CA THR A 608 21.26 -25.04 10.58
C THR A 608 20.80 -26.24 11.41
N ASN A 609 21.48 -26.60 12.51
CA ASN A 609 21.26 -27.89 13.18
C ASN A 609 20.19 -27.92 14.31
N TYR A 610 19.43 -26.84 14.56
CA TYR A 610 18.59 -26.76 15.77
C TYR A 610 17.06 -26.71 15.58
N GLY A 611 16.53 -26.87 14.37
CA GLY A 611 15.08 -27.04 14.18
C GLY A 611 14.20 -25.82 14.53
N ASP A 612 14.82 -24.69 14.89
CA ASP A 612 14.17 -23.41 15.22
C ASP A 612 14.55 -22.37 14.15
N PRO A 613 13.65 -21.45 13.73
CA PRO A 613 13.97 -20.50 12.68
C PRO A 613 15.01 -19.48 13.16
N TRP A 614 16.00 -19.27 12.29
CA TRP A 614 17.09 -18.29 12.29
C TRP A 614 16.90 -17.04 13.17
N GLY A 615 17.97 -16.60 13.84
CA GLY A 615 18.03 -15.30 14.52
C GLY A 615 17.37 -15.23 15.90
N LYS A 616 16.91 -16.35 16.49
CA LYS A 616 16.15 -16.35 17.76
C LYS A 616 16.91 -16.79 19.02
N VAL A 617 18.10 -17.37 18.89
CA VAL A 617 18.85 -17.94 20.03
C VAL A 617 20.28 -17.39 20.12
N PRO A 618 20.71 -16.84 21.28
CA PRO A 618 22.07 -16.34 21.50
C PRO A 618 23.18 -17.37 21.31
N PHE A 619 24.36 -16.93 20.87
CA PHE A 619 25.56 -17.78 20.72
C PHE A 619 25.90 -18.60 21.97
N SER A 620 25.74 -18.00 23.15
CA SER A 620 25.99 -18.63 24.45
C SER A 620 25.16 -19.89 24.72
N GLN A 621 24.01 -20.05 24.05
CA GLN A 621 23.17 -21.25 24.21
C GLN A 621 23.66 -22.44 23.37
N TYR A 622 24.63 -22.23 22.47
CA TYR A 622 25.20 -23.30 21.67
C TYR A 622 26.45 -23.89 22.34
N PHE A 623 26.46 -25.21 22.50
CA PHE A 623 27.61 -25.93 23.05
C PHE A 623 28.87 -25.72 22.18
N LYS A 624 29.97 -25.27 22.81
CA LYS A 624 31.25 -24.96 22.14
C LYS A 624 31.10 -24.01 20.95
N TRP A 625 30.25 -22.98 21.08
CA TRP A 625 29.92 -22.07 19.99
C TRP A 625 31.15 -21.39 19.35
N GLN A 626 32.18 -21.03 20.14
CA GLN A 626 33.39 -20.38 19.63
C GLN A 626 34.15 -21.26 18.63
N GLY A 627 34.49 -22.49 19.02
CA GLY A 627 35.23 -23.40 18.13
C GLY A 627 34.42 -23.78 16.89
N ARG A 628 33.10 -23.90 17.00
CA ARG A 628 32.25 -24.17 15.84
C ARG A 628 32.11 -22.97 14.90
N LEU A 629 32.10 -21.74 15.44
CA LEU A 629 32.11 -20.52 14.62
C LEU A 629 33.47 -20.36 13.93
N GLU A 630 34.55 -20.68 14.61
CA GLU A 630 35.90 -20.71 14.05
C GLU A 630 36.02 -21.68 12.87
N GLU A 631 35.59 -22.94 13.05
CA GLU A 631 35.51 -23.94 11.98
C GLU A 631 34.68 -23.45 10.78
N HIS A 632 33.57 -22.75 11.06
CA HIS A 632 32.69 -22.22 10.04
C HIS A 632 33.32 -21.05 9.25
N LEU A 633 33.93 -20.10 9.94
CA LEU A 633 34.64 -18.97 9.33
C LEU A 633 35.83 -19.46 8.49
N GLN A 634 36.58 -20.43 9.00
CA GLN A 634 37.68 -21.05 8.28
C GLN A 634 37.20 -21.73 6.99
N ALA A 635 36.11 -22.48 7.04
CA ALA A 635 35.55 -23.10 5.85
C ALA A 635 35.08 -22.07 4.81
N ILE A 636 34.53 -20.92 5.24
CA ILE A 636 34.18 -19.83 4.30
C ILE A 636 35.44 -19.29 3.63
N ALA A 637 36.54 -19.10 4.38
CA ALA A 637 37.80 -18.60 3.85
C ALA A 637 38.45 -19.58 2.86
N GLU A 638 38.33 -20.89 3.09
CA GLU A 638 38.89 -21.95 2.25
C GLU A 638 38.13 -22.18 0.94
N LEU A 639 36.88 -21.71 0.85
CA LEU A 639 35.99 -22.04 -0.26
C LEU A 639 36.26 -21.29 -1.57
N GLU A 640 37.24 -20.38 -1.64
CA GLU A 640 37.52 -19.49 -2.78
C GLU A 640 36.27 -18.79 -3.37
N LEU A 641 35.19 -18.72 -2.60
CA LEU A 641 33.96 -18.04 -2.98
C LEU A 641 34.21 -16.53 -2.84
N PRO A 642 33.73 -15.69 -3.76
CA PRO A 642 33.83 -14.24 -3.64
C PRO A 642 32.95 -13.76 -2.47
N ALA A 643 33.53 -13.73 -1.27
CA ALA A 643 32.92 -13.21 -0.06
C ALA A 643 33.60 -11.90 0.31
N ARG A 644 32.79 -10.86 0.61
CA ARG A 644 33.28 -9.60 1.15
C ARG A 644 32.92 -9.53 2.63
N VAL A 645 33.86 -9.12 3.45
CA VAL A 645 33.62 -8.96 4.89
C VAL A 645 33.74 -7.49 5.24
N TYR A 646 32.74 -6.97 5.91
CA TYR A 646 32.67 -5.60 6.36
C TYR A 646 32.45 -5.56 7.87
N LEU A 647 33.26 -4.78 8.57
CA LEU A 647 32.95 -4.32 9.91
C LEU A 647 32.04 -3.10 9.79
N ILE A 648 30.83 -3.17 10.33
CA ILE A 648 29.80 -2.14 10.18
C ILE A 648 29.44 -1.61 11.57
N GLY A 649 29.53 -0.29 11.75
CA GLY A 649 29.30 0.39 13.03
C GLY A 649 30.42 1.37 13.38
N LYS A 650 30.14 2.28 14.32
CA LYS A 650 31.07 3.28 14.83
C LYS A 650 31.32 3.00 16.31
N GLY A 651 32.53 3.09 16.86
CA GLY A 651 32.76 2.87 18.30
C GLY A 651 32.75 1.41 18.77
N SER A 652 32.58 1.19 20.08
CA SER A 652 32.86 -0.12 20.73
C SER A 652 31.86 -1.22 20.42
N LYS A 653 30.71 -0.91 19.82
CA LYS A 653 29.69 -1.88 19.42
C LYS A 653 29.57 -1.84 17.90
N SER A 654 29.59 -2.99 17.26
CA SER A 654 29.60 -3.14 15.80
C SER A 654 29.00 -4.49 15.39
N VAL A 655 28.94 -4.73 14.09
CA VAL A 655 28.68 -6.06 13.55
C VAL A 655 29.67 -6.38 12.45
N VAL A 656 30.02 -7.66 12.34
CA VAL A 656 30.75 -8.19 11.18
C VAL A 656 29.74 -8.76 10.20
N GLY A 657 29.67 -8.17 9.02
CA GLY A 657 28.86 -8.64 7.90
C GLY A 657 29.72 -9.40 6.88
N ILE A 658 29.42 -10.67 6.65
CA ILE A 658 30.06 -11.51 5.63
C ILE A 658 29.06 -11.71 4.50
N TYR A 659 29.34 -11.20 3.31
CA TYR A 659 28.43 -11.19 2.16
C TYR A 659 28.99 -12.01 1.01
N HIS A 660 28.25 -13.01 0.56
CA HIS A 660 28.62 -13.83 -0.59
C HIS A 660 28.03 -13.30 -1.90
N ASN A 661 28.92 -12.99 -2.84
CA ASN A 661 28.62 -12.60 -4.22
C ASN A 661 27.43 -11.64 -4.34
N ILE A 662 27.68 -10.39 -3.95
CA ILE A 662 26.73 -9.26 -3.96
C ILE A 662 26.07 -8.98 -5.33
N ASP A 663 26.63 -9.53 -6.43
CA ASP A 663 26.11 -9.38 -7.80
C ASP A 663 25.39 -10.64 -8.32
N ALA A 664 25.33 -11.72 -7.54
CA ALA A 664 24.68 -12.96 -7.95
C ALA A 664 23.17 -12.97 -7.68
N LYS A 665 22.42 -13.62 -8.58
CA LYS A 665 20.98 -13.94 -8.39
C LYS A 665 20.68 -14.74 -7.10
N ARG A 666 21.71 -15.29 -6.46
CA ARG A 666 21.64 -16.05 -5.21
C ARG A 666 22.79 -15.59 -4.32
N TRP A 667 22.46 -15.00 -3.19
CA TRP A 667 23.42 -14.48 -2.23
C TRP A 667 23.11 -15.05 -0.84
N TRP A 668 24.08 -14.97 0.05
CA TRP A 668 23.89 -15.20 1.48
C TRP A 668 24.71 -14.18 2.26
N CYS A 669 24.25 -13.81 3.46
CA CYS A 669 24.97 -12.95 4.38
C CYS A 669 24.91 -13.49 5.82
N TYR A 670 26.04 -13.40 6.52
CA TYR A 670 26.11 -13.57 7.97
C TYR A 670 26.32 -12.21 8.61
N ILE A 671 25.52 -11.85 9.61
CA ILE A 671 25.79 -10.68 10.44
C ILE A 671 26.03 -11.13 11.88
N ILE A 672 27.24 -10.84 12.37
CA ILE A 672 27.75 -11.32 13.66
C ILE A 672 27.91 -10.12 14.59
N PRO A 673 27.19 -10.07 15.73
CA PRO A 673 27.41 -9.07 16.78
C PRO A 673 28.87 -9.05 17.28
N TYR A 674 29.51 -7.88 17.24
CA TYR A 674 30.94 -7.73 17.44
C TYR A 674 31.27 -6.45 18.22
N ASP A 675 32.02 -6.55 19.31
CA ASP A 675 32.49 -5.39 20.06
C ASP A 675 33.92 -5.04 19.62
N GLN A 676 34.11 -3.84 19.09
CA GLN A 676 35.44 -3.39 18.69
C GLN A 676 36.30 -3.20 19.96
N PRO A 677 37.53 -3.74 19.98
CA PRO A 677 38.43 -3.63 21.12
C PRO A 677 38.88 -2.19 21.41
#